data_AF-A0A2M7KQ04-F1
#
_entry.id   AF-A0A2M7KQ04-F1
#
_cell.length_a   1.000
_cell.length_b   1.000
_cell.length_c   1.000
_cell.angle_alpha   90.00
_cell.angle_beta   90.00
_cell.angle_gamma   90.00
#
_symmetry.space_group_name_H-M   'P 1'
#
loop_
_entity.id
_entity.type
_entity.pdbx_description
1 polymer ?
#
loop_
_entity_poly.entity_id
_entity_poly.type
_entity_poly.pdbx_seq_one_letter_code
_entity_poly.pdbx_strand_id
1 'polypeptide(L)'
;MNRDQLALETYRNSFAGPTRLAAGSVTLFDNTLRDGEQTPGVAFTTAEKVAIGRLLAETGIPALEAGFAAVSAEEREAIRAVVDAQTGMTVFSLCRCVEADVAAACACGVEHVTVYTPVSELQLRRRLQGDFTVVQDRIRRVVAAAKSRGLFVRFSCEEAFRTPPERLVSSYLTAKEVGADMLSLPDTVGVATPWAVERCLALLQREVGLPVSVHFHNDLGLSVANALAAMLAGATEVQVCANGLGERAGNTPLEQVALAALYQLDYDFGVNLEKLTELSTLVSKAAGTEPASNQPIFGANVFTHESGAHLHGLLQSPACYEPFPPPLVGREHRFVLGKHSGRAAVRHVLSGWLPEAVRLGGKHVAAPAVAVQQEALFEQVKLEWVAVDFGGVRVERCRQFGGPWLGLELIRTLGLDEFLKRKLPQGQEQIPWALMALVLVLARLCGPSSELHLAEHGYEELVGAGPIIGCALTRDIALSLLAVPCSWWLTGAAFAYFDGRALRRRRARLREQLPSALITIAGALQAGRTVEQSLELAGDSLLPPLGEELGQTCRELALGVSLDEALLGLRDRCAVEELDIAVCGLTMHDRLGGDLVGFFRSTAELSTARDNVRQELWAASAAPLDDAADPGAVGVAVPARHGDQAARRRRH
;
A
#
# COMPACT_ATOMS: atom_id res chain seq x y z
N MET A 1 -19.77 -27.83 13.78
CA MET A 1 -19.06 -26.97 12.81
C MET A 1 -17.61 -27.42 12.79
N ASN A 2 -17.07 -27.79 11.62
CA ASN A 2 -15.66 -28.14 11.52
C ASN A 2 -14.80 -26.89 11.77
N ARG A 3 -13.55 -27.06 12.23
CA ARG A 3 -12.59 -25.98 12.49
C ARG A 3 -12.37 -25.08 11.27
N ASP A 4 -12.44 -25.65 10.08
CA ASP A 4 -12.31 -24.92 8.80
C ASP A 4 -13.55 -24.05 8.51
N GLN A 5 -14.75 -24.51 8.87
CA GLN A 5 -15.98 -23.73 8.73
C GLN A 5 -16.02 -22.54 9.70
N LEU A 6 -15.55 -22.74 10.94
CA LEU A 6 -15.46 -21.66 11.92
C LEU A 6 -14.43 -20.59 11.51
N ALA A 7 -13.31 -21.00 10.90
CA ALA A 7 -12.33 -20.08 10.34
C ALA A 7 -12.94 -19.27 9.18
N LEU A 8 -13.59 -19.94 8.22
CA LEU A 8 -14.26 -19.25 7.10
C LEU A 8 -15.31 -18.25 7.58
N GLU A 9 -16.14 -18.61 8.56
CA GLU A 9 -17.14 -17.70 9.15
C GLU A 9 -16.50 -16.49 9.84
N THR A 10 -15.34 -16.68 10.50
CA THR A 10 -14.63 -15.59 11.20
C THR A 10 -14.14 -14.51 10.23
N TYR A 11 -13.66 -14.91 9.05
CA TYR A 11 -13.12 -14.01 8.03
C TYR A 11 -14.16 -13.55 7.00
N ARG A 12 -15.41 -13.99 7.14
CA ARG A 12 -16.48 -13.71 6.18
C ARG A 12 -16.94 -12.25 6.30
N ASN A 13 -17.11 -11.61 5.15
CA ASN A 13 -17.79 -10.33 5.08
C ASN A 13 -19.28 -10.50 5.43
N SER A 14 -19.75 -9.83 6.48
CA SER A 14 -21.13 -9.94 6.96
C SER A 14 -22.18 -9.44 5.96
N PHE A 15 -21.77 -8.63 4.96
CA PHE A 15 -22.63 -8.16 3.87
C PHE A 15 -22.51 -9.01 2.60
N ALA A 16 -21.60 -9.99 2.56
CA ALA A 16 -21.61 -10.98 1.49
C ALA A 16 -22.87 -11.83 1.67
N GLY A 17 -23.89 -11.55 0.87
CA GLY A 17 -25.13 -12.33 0.85
C GLY A 17 -24.86 -13.81 0.54
N PRO A 18 -25.86 -14.69 0.69
CA PRO A 18 -25.73 -16.10 0.31
C PRO A 18 -25.68 -16.22 -1.22
N THR A 19 -24.54 -15.89 -1.82
CA THR A 19 -24.33 -16.03 -3.25
C THR A 19 -23.85 -17.44 -3.54
N ARG A 20 -24.78 -18.40 -3.52
CA ARG A 20 -24.44 -19.80 -3.79
C ARG A 20 -24.27 -20.01 -5.29
N LEU A 21 -23.06 -19.81 -5.77
CA LEU A 21 -22.61 -20.42 -7.02
C LEU A 21 -22.59 -21.94 -6.83
N ALA A 22 -23.09 -22.69 -7.82
CA ALA A 22 -23.09 -24.14 -7.74
C ALA A 22 -21.65 -24.65 -7.88
N ALA A 23 -21.23 -25.59 -7.03
CA ALA A 23 -19.87 -26.14 -7.10
C ALA A 23 -19.54 -26.63 -8.53
N GLY A 24 -18.39 -26.20 -9.07
CA GLY A 24 -17.96 -26.52 -10.43
C GLY A 24 -18.67 -25.74 -11.54
N SER A 25 -19.51 -24.75 -11.23
CA SER A 25 -20.15 -23.90 -12.26
C SER A 25 -19.17 -22.95 -12.96
N VAL A 26 -18.03 -22.66 -12.31
CA VAL A 26 -16.97 -21.80 -12.83
C VAL A 26 -15.60 -22.48 -12.67
N THR A 27 -14.80 -22.51 -13.73
CA THR A 27 -13.41 -23.01 -13.70
C THR A 27 -12.39 -21.87 -13.80
N LEU A 28 -11.14 -22.13 -13.40
CA LEU A 28 -10.00 -21.25 -13.67
C LEU A 28 -9.26 -21.71 -14.93
N PHE A 29 -8.73 -20.74 -15.67
CA PHE A 29 -7.87 -20.98 -16.83
C PHE A 29 -6.61 -20.12 -16.72
N ASP A 30 -5.44 -20.75 -16.64
CA ASP A 30 -4.19 -20.02 -16.44
C ASP A 30 -3.54 -19.56 -17.76
N ASN A 31 -3.10 -18.31 -17.80
CA ASN A 31 -2.46 -17.67 -18.95
C ASN A 31 -0.99 -17.30 -18.66
N THR A 32 -0.40 -17.80 -17.58
CA THR A 32 0.96 -17.41 -17.13
C THR A 32 2.00 -17.68 -18.22
N LEU A 33 1.90 -18.83 -18.91
CA LEU A 33 2.90 -19.24 -19.92
C LEU A 33 2.76 -18.54 -21.28
N ARG A 34 1.68 -17.77 -21.49
CA ARG A 34 1.42 -17.05 -22.74
C ARG A 34 1.27 -15.55 -22.51
N ASP A 35 0.18 -15.14 -21.85
CA ASP A 35 -0.07 -13.71 -21.58
C ASP A 35 0.90 -13.17 -20.54
N GLY A 36 1.17 -13.98 -19.50
CA GLY A 36 2.15 -13.62 -18.48
C GLY A 36 3.53 -13.35 -19.06
N GLU A 37 3.93 -14.10 -20.09
CA GLU A 37 5.19 -13.89 -20.81
C GLU A 37 5.21 -12.60 -21.64
N GLN A 38 4.06 -12.01 -21.99
CA GLN A 38 4.01 -10.70 -22.65
C GLN A 38 4.32 -9.53 -21.71
N THR A 39 4.57 -9.81 -20.42
CA THR A 39 5.13 -8.81 -19.49
C THR A 39 6.47 -8.29 -20.04
N PRO A 40 6.69 -6.97 -20.13
CA PRO A 40 7.95 -6.43 -20.63
C PRO A 40 9.17 -6.99 -19.89
N GLY A 41 10.09 -7.60 -20.63
CA GLY A 41 11.33 -8.18 -20.09
C GLY A 41 11.23 -9.63 -19.63
N VAL A 42 10.05 -10.25 -19.71
CA VAL A 42 9.86 -11.67 -19.40
C VAL A 42 10.01 -12.51 -20.66
N ALA A 43 10.77 -13.60 -20.56
CA ALA A 43 10.89 -14.62 -21.60
C ALA A 43 11.26 -15.94 -20.94
N PHE A 44 10.30 -16.86 -20.85
CA PHE A 44 10.50 -18.14 -20.19
C PHE A 44 11.21 -19.11 -21.11
N THR A 45 12.23 -19.78 -20.59
CA THR A 45 12.82 -20.92 -21.27
C THR A 45 11.83 -22.09 -21.31
N THR A 46 12.02 -23.03 -22.24
CA THR A 46 11.23 -24.27 -22.31
C THR A 46 11.21 -25.03 -20.97
N ALA A 47 12.35 -25.09 -20.28
CA ALA A 47 12.46 -25.75 -18.98
C ALA A 47 11.63 -25.04 -17.91
N GLU A 48 11.63 -23.70 -17.89
CA GLU A 48 10.80 -22.90 -16.98
C GLU A 48 9.32 -23.05 -17.29
N LYS A 49 8.91 -23.03 -18.58
CA LYS A 49 7.50 -23.26 -18.98
C LYS A 49 7.00 -24.61 -18.49
N VAL A 50 7.80 -25.69 -18.64
CA VAL A 50 7.45 -27.02 -18.14
C VAL A 50 7.39 -27.06 -16.62
N ALA A 51 8.34 -26.42 -15.92
CA ALA A 51 8.36 -26.38 -14.46
C ALA A 51 7.14 -25.64 -13.89
N ILE A 52 6.83 -24.45 -14.43
CA ILE A 52 5.65 -23.66 -14.06
C ILE A 52 4.37 -24.43 -14.37
N GLY A 53 4.26 -25.06 -15.56
CA GLY A 53 3.10 -25.87 -15.94
C GLY A 53 2.85 -27.06 -15.01
N ARG A 54 3.89 -27.74 -14.54
CA ARG A 54 3.76 -28.82 -13.54
C ARG A 54 3.27 -28.29 -12.20
N LEU A 55 3.82 -27.17 -11.74
CA LEU A 55 3.43 -26.59 -10.46
C LEU A 55 2.00 -26.03 -10.50
N LEU A 56 1.56 -25.46 -11.63
CA LEU A 56 0.16 -25.08 -11.85
C LEU A 56 -0.80 -26.29 -11.81
N ALA A 57 -0.38 -27.46 -12.30
CA ALA A 57 -1.20 -28.66 -12.18
C ALA A 57 -1.29 -29.14 -10.74
N GLU A 58 -0.19 -29.04 -10.00
CA GLU A 58 -0.14 -29.37 -8.58
C GLU A 58 -0.95 -28.43 -7.70
N THR A 59 -1.22 -27.19 -8.15
CA THR A 59 -2.16 -26.28 -7.47
C THR A 59 -3.62 -26.61 -7.78
N GLY A 60 -3.91 -27.53 -8.70
CA GLY A 60 -5.27 -27.95 -9.05
C GLY A 60 -5.93 -27.13 -10.16
N ILE A 61 -5.19 -26.30 -10.89
CA ILE A 61 -5.73 -25.58 -12.05
C ILE A 61 -6.04 -26.57 -13.17
N PRO A 62 -7.25 -26.53 -13.79
CA PRO A 62 -7.66 -27.55 -14.75
C PRO A 62 -7.12 -27.32 -16.17
N ALA A 63 -6.78 -26.08 -16.53
CA ALA A 63 -6.39 -25.73 -17.90
C ALA A 63 -5.44 -24.54 -17.95
N LEU A 64 -4.58 -24.51 -18.98
CA LEU A 64 -3.66 -23.39 -19.24
C LEU A 64 -3.50 -23.09 -20.73
N GLU A 65 -3.04 -21.89 -21.06
CA GLU A 65 -2.53 -21.53 -22.38
C GLU A 65 -1.00 -21.58 -22.40
N ALA A 66 -0.44 -22.53 -23.16
CA ALA A 66 1.00 -22.81 -23.12
C ALA A 66 1.85 -21.86 -23.98
N GLY A 67 1.22 -21.10 -24.87
CA GLY A 67 1.94 -20.24 -25.79
C GLY A 67 1.21 -19.96 -27.10
N PHE A 68 1.93 -19.30 -28.02
CA PHE A 68 1.43 -18.94 -29.35
C PHE A 68 2.28 -19.60 -30.44
N ALA A 69 1.81 -20.75 -30.95
CA ALA A 69 2.54 -21.60 -31.89
C ALA A 69 2.99 -20.92 -33.20
N ALA A 70 2.37 -19.80 -33.60
CA ALA A 70 2.75 -19.06 -34.80
C ALA A 70 3.96 -18.14 -34.61
N VAL A 71 4.42 -17.91 -33.37
CA VAL A 71 5.52 -16.98 -33.07
C VAL A 71 6.85 -17.48 -33.61
N SER A 72 7.30 -18.68 -33.23
CA SER A 72 8.59 -19.22 -33.66
C SER A 72 8.63 -20.75 -33.58
N ALA A 73 9.75 -21.35 -34.04
CA ALA A 73 9.95 -22.79 -33.92
C ALA A 73 10.21 -23.21 -32.48
N GLU A 74 10.97 -22.39 -31.74
CA GLU A 74 11.27 -22.54 -30.33
C GLU A 74 9.99 -22.52 -29.50
N GLU A 75 9.06 -21.61 -29.80
CA GLU A 75 7.76 -21.55 -29.12
C GLU A 75 6.92 -22.82 -29.36
N ARG A 76 6.97 -23.38 -30.57
CA ARG A 76 6.32 -24.68 -30.87
C ARG A 76 6.97 -25.84 -30.12
N GLU A 77 8.29 -25.82 -29.93
CA GLU A 77 8.99 -26.82 -29.12
C GLU A 77 8.60 -26.68 -27.64
N ALA A 78 8.48 -25.46 -27.13
CA ALA A 78 8.07 -25.22 -25.77
C ALA A 78 6.63 -25.67 -25.49
N ILE A 79 5.68 -25.38 -26.40
CA ILE A 79 4.30 -25.87 -26.30
C ILE A 79 4.27 -27.39 -26.31
N ARG A 80 5.01 -28.05 -27.22
CA ARG A 80 5.12 -29.52 -27.26
C ARG A 80 5.67 -30.08 -25.95
N ALA A 81 6.71 -29.47 -25.39
CA ALA A 81 7.29 -29.90 -24.12
C ALA A 81 6.29 -29.79 -22.95
N VAL A 82 5.43 -28.77 -22.94
CA VAL A 82 4.36 -28.62 -21.93
C VAL A 82 3.27 -29.69 -22.12
N VAL A 83 2.89 -30.01 -23.36
CA VAL A 83 1.95 -31.11 -23.67
C VAL A 83 2.55 -32.46 -23.25
N ASP A 84 3.80 -32.73 -23.62
CA ASP A 84 4.54 -33.97 -23.32
C ASP A 84 4.81 -34.15 -21.82
N ALA A 85 4.78 -33.07 -21.04
CA ALA A 85 4.88 -33.15 -19.59
C ALA A 85 3.67 -33.81 -18.93
N GLN A 86 2.57 -34.02 -19.67
CA GLN A 86 1.37 -34.77 -19.24
C GLN A 86 0.88 -34.37 -17.85
N THR A 87 0.75 -33.07 -17.63
CA THR A 87 0.38 -32.50 -16.33
C THR A 87 -1.05 -32.85 -15.89
N GLY A 88 -1.86 -33.42 -16.78
CA GLY A 88 -3.29 -33.67 -16.57
C GLY A 88 -4.17 -32.45 -16.82
N MET A 89 -3.58 -31.28 -17.08
CA MET A 89 -4.29 -30.06 -17.45
C MET A 89 -4.66 -30.08 -18.93
N THR A 90 -5.78 -29.43 -19.28
CA THR A 90 -6.07 -29.11 -20.67
C THR A 90 -5.15 -28.00 -21.17
N VAL A 91 -4.40 -28.27 -22.24
CA VAL A 91 -3.43 -27.32 -22.81
C VAL A 91 -4.00 -26.66 -24.05
N PHE A 92 -4.03 -25.33 -24.05
CA PHE A 92 -4.43 -24.49 -25.18
C PHE A 92 -3.20 -23.86 -25.86
N SER A 93 -3.37 -23.52 -27.14
CA SER A 93 -2.50 -22.55 -27.81
C SER A 93 -3.32 -21.41 -28.41
N LEU A 94 -2.82 -20.18 -28.25
CA LEU A 94 -3.40 -19.00 -28.86
C LEU A 94 -3.17 -19.03 -30.38
N CYS A 95 -4.17 -18.63 -31.16
CA CYS A 95 -4.11 -18.51 -32.60
C CYS A 95 -4.73 -17.18 -33.02
N ARG A 96 -4.08 -16.44 -33.93
CA ARG A 96 -4.84 -15.43 -34.69
C ARG A 96 -5.93 -16.15 -35.48
N CYS A 97 -6.95 -15.42 -35.90
CA CYS A 97 -7.96 -15.91 -36.84
C CYS A 97 -7.37 -16.13 -38.24
N VAL A 98 -6.44 -17.09 -38.38
CA VAL A 98 -5.70 -17.48 -39.58
C VAL A 98 -5.54 -19.01 -39.57
N GLU A 99 -5.83 -19.69 -40.68
CA GLU A 99 -5.79 -21.16 -40.76
C GLU A 99 -4.39 -21.75 -40.52
N ALA A 100 -3.34 -21.04 -40.94
CA ALA A 100 -1.96 -21.45 -40.74
C ALA A 100 -1.57 -21.49 -39.25
N ASP A 101 -2.07 -20.54 -38.45
CA ASP A 101 -1.82 -20.50 -37.00
C ASP A 101 -2.48 -21.70 -36.32
N VAL A 102 -3.74 -22.01 -36.68
CA VAL A 102 -4.47 -23.20 -36.19
C VAL A 102 -3.75 -24.48 -36.58
N ALA A 103 -3.23 -24.57 -37.81
CA ALA A 103 -2.46 -25.73 -38.26
C ALA A 103 -1.16 -25.90 -37.46
N ALA A 104 -0.47 -24.80 -37.14
CA ALA A 104 0.74 -24.81 -36.34
C ALA A 104 0.46 -25.23 -34.89
N ALA A 105 -0.62 -24.73 -34.28
CA ALA A 105 -1.05 -25.13 -32.95
C ALA A 105 -1.38 -26.64 -32.91
N CYS A 106 -2.21 -27.13 -33.83
CA CYS A 106 -2.55 -28.54 -33.95
C CYS A 106 -1.31 -29.44 -34.10
N ALA A 107 -0.30 -29.00 -34.85
CA ALA A 107 0.97 -29.73 -34.99
C ALA A 107 1.80 -29.78 -33.69
N CYS A 108 1.51 -28.95 -32.69
CA CYS A 108 2.12 -29.01 -31.37
C CYS A 108 1.45 -30.04 -30.44
N GLY A 109 0.40 -30.74 -30.90
CA GLY A 109 -0.29 -31.77 -30.11
C GLY A 109 -1.37 -31.22 -29.17
N VAL A 110 -1.71 -29.93 -29.26
CA VAL A 110 -2.84 -29.38 -28.50
C VAL A 110 -4.17 -29.81 -29.12
N GLU A 111 -5.13 -30.15 -28.28
CA GLU A 111 -6.51 -30.46 -28.69
C GLU A 111 -7.44 -29.24 -28.57
N HIS A 112 -6.96 -28.16 -27.96
CA HIS A 112 -7.74 -26.97 -27.65
C HIS A 112 -7.02 -25.71 -28.16
N VAL A 113 -7.77 -24.78 -28.75
CA VAL A 113 -7.22 -23.52 -29.27
C VAL A 113 -8.08 -22.33 -28.86
N THR A 114 -7.42 -21.20 -28.56
CA THR A 114 -8.06 -19.89 -28.46
C THR A 114 -7.86 -19.15 -29.77
N VAL A 115 -8.91 -18.94 -30.54
CA VAL A 115 -8.85 -18.18 -31.80
C VAL A 115 -9.35 -16.77 -31.56
N TYR A 116 -8.53 -15.75 -31.87
CA TYR A 116 -8.90 -14.35 -31.64
C TYR A 116 -8.89 -13.48 -32.89
N THR A 117 -9.75 -12.46 -32.90
CA THR A 117 -9.72 -11.38 -33.89
C THR A 117 -10.26 -10.07 -33.29
N PRO A 118 -9.71 -8.90 -33.65
CA PRO A 118 -10.25 -7.62 -33.20
C PRO A 118 -11.51 -7.25 -33.97
N VAL A 119 -12.49 -6.73 -33.24
CA VAL A 119 -13.81 -6.34 -33.77
C VAL A 119 -14.21 -4.91 -33.41
N SER A 120 -13.39 -4.21 -32.62
CA SER A 120 -13.63 -2.80 -32.27
C SER A 120 -13.53 -1.89 -33.50
N GLU A 121 -14.25 -0.76 -33.48
CA GLU A 121 -14.26 0.17 -34.63
C GLU A 121 -12.86 0.74 -34.92
N LEU A 122 -12.10 1.03 -33.87
CA LEU A 122 -10.75 1.55 -34.00
C LEU A 122 -9.82 0.53 -34.68
N GLN A 123 -9.86 -0.73 -34.22
CA GLN A 123 -9.02 -1.80 -34.76
C GLN A 123 -9.43 -2.15 -36.19
N LEU A 124 -10.73 -2.22 -36.48
CA LEU A 124 -11.22 -2.46 -37.84
C LEU A 124 -10.71 -1.40 -38.81
N ARG A 125 -10.86 -0.11 -38.48
CA ARG A 125 -10.40 0.99 -39.34
C ARG A 125 -8.88 1.04 -39.50
N ARG A 126 -8.12 0.76 -38.44
CA ARG A 126 -6.66 0.97 -38.43
C ARG A 126 -5.87 -0.27 -38.83
N ARG A 127 -6.31 -1.47 -38.45
CA ARG A 127 -5.59 -2.74 -38.70
C ARG A 127 -6.22 -3.59 -39.80
N LEU A 128 -7.54 -3.49 -40.01
CA LEU A 128 -8.29 -4.39 -40.92
C LEU A 128 -8.99 -3.66 -42.08
N GLN A 129 -8.56 -2.43 -42.40
CA GLN A 129 -9.06 -1.63 -43.53
C GLN A 129 -10.59 -1.37 -43.54
N GLY A 130 -11.28 -1.62 -42.42
CA GLY A 130 -12.64 -1.15 -42.15
C GLY A 130 -13.81 -2.07 -42.53
N ASP A 131 -13.60 -3.17 -43.26
CA ASP A 131 -14.70 -4.04 -43.69
C ASP A 131 -14.97 -5.19 -42.70
N PHE A 132 -16.12 -5.09 -42.00
CA PHE A 132 -16.54 -6.10 -41.04
C PHE A 132 -16.95 -7.42 -41.69
N THR A 133 -17.44 -7.41 -42.93
CA THR A 133 -17.85 -8.64 -43.62
C THR A 133 -16.66 -9.57 -43.86
N VAL A 134 -15.51 -8.98 -44.21
CA VAL A 134 -14.23 -9.70 -44.35
C VAL A 134 -13.82 -10.37 -43.04
N VAL A 135 -14.09 -9.74 -41.90
CA VAL A 135 -13.82 -10.33 -40.58
C VAL A 135 -14.76 -11.50 -40.32
N GLN A 136 -16.06 -11.36 -40.62
CA GLN A 136 -17.03 -12.46 -40.48
C GLN A 136 -16.66 -13.66 -41.36
N ASP A 137 -16.29 -13.44 -42.62
CA ASP A 137 -15.86 -14.51 -43.53
C ASP A 137 -14.57 -15.19 -43.06
N ARG A 138 -13.68 -14.44 -42.41
CA ARG A 138 -12.47 -14.99 -41.81
C ARG A 138 -12.80 -15.85 -40.58
N ILE A 139 -13.72 -15.40 -39.72
CA ILE A 139 -14.22 -16.18 -38.58
C ILE A 139 -14.80 -17.51 -39.07
N ARG A 140 -15.72 -17.46 -40.05
CA ARG A 140 -16.35 -18.66 -40.61
C ARG A 140 -15.33 -19.68 -41.09
N ARG A 141 -14.37 -19.24 -41.90
CA ARG A 141 -13.35 -20.12 -42.47
C ARG A 141 -12.44 -20.73 -41.40
N VAL A 142 -11.89 -19.91 -40.51
CA VAL A 142 -10.84 -20.36 -39.58
C VAL A 142 -11.41 -21.22 -38.46
N VAL A 143 -12.57 -20.84 -37.90
CA VAL A 143 -13.21 -21.66 -36.86
C VAL A 143 -13.68 -22.99 -37.47
N ALA A 144 -14.28 -23.00 -38.65
CA ALA A 144 -14.64 -24.25 -39.33
C ALA A 144 -13.41 -25.14 -39.60
N ALA A 145 -12.28 -24.55 -40.01
CA ALA A 145 -11.03 -25.29 -40.23
C ALA A 145 -10.44 -25.87 -38.93
N ALA A 146 -10.58 -25.16 -37.81
CA ALA A 146 -10.20 -25.69 -36.49
C ALA A 146 -11.10 -26.86 -36.08
N LYS A 147 -12.42 -26.73 -36.25
CA LYS A 147 -13.38 -27.80 -35.95
C LYS A 147 -13.22 -29.02 -36.85
N SER A 148 -12.90 -28.85 -38.13
CA SER A 148 -12.63 -29.98 -39.04
C SER A 148 -11.39 -30.79 -38.65
N ARG A 149 -10.51 -30.22 -37.84
CA ARG A 149 -9.33 -30.90 -37.24
C ARG A 149 -9.65 -31.58 -35.90
N GLY A 150 -10.89 -31.51 -35.43
CA GLY A 150 -11.31 -32.08 -34.15
C GLY A 150 -10.95 -31.24 -32.93
N LEU A 151 -10.55 -29.98 -33.11
CA LEU A 151 -10.15 -29.12 -32.00
C LEU A 151 -11.37 -28.58 -31.24
N PHE A 152 -11.20 -28.38 -29.93
CA PHE A 152 -12.04 -27.49 -29.14
C PHE A 152 -11.64 -26.03 -29.44
N VAL A 153 -12.62 -25.16 -29.67
CA VAL A 153 -12.40 -23.77 -30.07
C VAL A 153 -13.04 -22.81 -29.08
N ARG A 154 -12.19 -22.08 -28.36
CA ARG A 154 -12.57 -20.86 -27.65
C ARG A 154 -12.40 -19.67 -28.60
N PHE A 155 -13.49 -18.97 -28.94
CA PHE A 155 -13.43 -17.81 -29.86
C PHE A 155 -13.43 -16.48 -29.10
N SER A 156 -12.44 -15.64 -29.36
CA SER A 156 -12.19 -14.38 -28.63
C SER A 156 -12.34 -13.14 -29.52
N CYS A 157 -13.12 -12.18 -29.04
CA CYS A 157 -13.28 -10.86 -29.66
C CYS A 157 -12.37 -9.87 -28.93
N GLU A 158 -11.18 -9.59 -29.48
CA GLU A 158 -10.24 -8.63 -28.89
C GLU A 158 -10.88 -7.23 -28.79
N GLU A 159 -10.67 -6.56 -27.65
CA GLU A 159 -11.31 -5.29 -27.26
C GLU A 159 -12.85 -5.33 -27.17
N ALA A 160 -13.41 -6.41 -26.62
CA ALA A 160 -14.85 -6.60 -26.55
C ALA A 160 -15.60 -5.43 -25.86
N PHE A 161 -15.07 -4.91 -24.75
CA PHE A 161 -15.70 -3.83 -23.97
C PHE A 161 -15.66 -2.44 -24.63
N ARG A 162 -14.97 -2.30 -25.77
CA ARG A 162 -14.99 -1.09 -26.62
C ARG A 162 -15.60 -1.34 -27.99
N THR A 163 -16.28 -2.48 -28.15
CA THR A 163 -16.96 -2.86 -29.38
C THR A 163 -18.46 -2.58 -29.25
N PRO A 164 -19.13 -2.03 -30.30
CA PRO A 164 -20.58 -1.88 -30.30
C PRO A 164 -21.29 -3.23 -30.03
N PRO A 165 -22.30 -3.28 -29.15
CA PRO A 165 -22.93 -4.54 -28.74
C PRO A 165 -23.44 -5.40 -29.91
N GLU A 166 -24.03 -4.77 -30.93
CA GLU A 166 -24.59 -5.48 -32.09
C GLU A 166 -23.50 -6.21 -32.87
N ARG A 167 -22.32 -5.58 -33.01
CA ARG A 167 -21.18 -6.16 -33.70
C ARG A 167 -20.55 -7.29 -32.89
N LEU A 168 -20.41 -7.09 -31.58
CA LEU A 168 -19.90 -8.10 -30.67
C LEU A 168 -20.76 -9.38 -30.73
N VAL A 169 -22.07 -9.23 -30.59
CA VAL A 169 -23.04 -10.33 -30.71
C VAL A 169 -22.95 -10.99 -32.09
N SER A 170 -22.92 -10.20 -33.17
CA SER A 170 -22.82 -10.73 -34.54
C SER A 170 -21.55 -11.55 -34.78
N SER A 171 -20.40 -11.13 -34.24
CA SER A 171 -19.15 -11.90 -34.32
C SER A 171 -19.24 -13.23 -33.57
N TYR A 172 -19.80 -13.25 -32.36
CA TYR A 172 -19.95 -14.48 -31.60
C TYR A 172 -20.99 -15.43 -32.19
N LEU A 173 -22.11 -14.91 -32.73
CA LEU A 173 -23.08 -15.71 -33.49
C LEU A 173 -22.42 -16.35 -34.71
N THR A 174 -21.60 -15.60 -35.44
CA THR A 174 -20.86 -16.12 -36.59
C THR A 174 -19.94 -17.28 -36.18
N ALA A 175 -19.22 -17.15 -35.06
CA ALA A 175 -18.37 -18.21 -34.52
C ALA A 175 -19.18 -19.43 -34.05
N LYS A 176 -20.32 -19.21 -33.38
CA LYS A 176 -21.25 -20.26 -32.93
C LYS A 176 -21.79 -21.07 -34.11
N GLU A 177 -22.21 -20.39 -35.18
CA GLU A 177 -22.78 -21.02 -36.39
C GLU A 177 -21.81 -22.03 -37.03
N VAL A 178 -20.50 -21.78 -36.95
CA VAL A 178 -19.47 -22.67 -37.49
C VAL A 178 -18.83 -23.59 -36.43
N GLY A 179 -19.42 -23.64 -35.23
CA GLY A 179 -19.12 -24.66 -34.22
C GLY A 179 -18.12 -24.28 -33.14
N ALA A 180 -17.92 -22.99 -32.84
CA ALA A 180 -17.18 -22.60 -31.64
C ALA A 180 -17.85 -23.15 -30.37
N ASP A 181 -17.05 -23.65 -29.42
CA ASP A 181 -17.53 -24.35 -28.22
C ASP A 181 -17.71 -23.39 -27.03
N MET A 182 -16.91 -22.32 -26.99
CA MET A 182 -16.89 -21.35 -25.88
C MET A 182 -16.56 -19.95 -26.40
N LEU A 183 -17.14 -18.92 -25.78
CA LEU A 183 -16.81 -17.53 -26.02
C LEU A 183 -15.69 -17.10 -25.07
N SER A 184 -14.74 -16.30 -25.55
CA SER A 184 -13.79 -15.56 -24.71
C SER A 184 -14.11 -14.08 -24.78
N LEU A 185 -14.37 -13.46 -23.63
CA LEU A 185 -14.74 -12.06 -23.47
C LEU A 185 -13.58 -11.27 -22.82
N PRO A 186 -12.65 -10.71 -23.63
CA PRO A 186 -11.52 -9.97 -23.11
C PRO A 186 -11.79 -8.47 -22.90
N ASP A 187 -11.40 -7.95 -21.74
CA ASP A 187 -11.13 -6.53 -21.50
C ASP A 187 -9.66 -6.23 -21.76
N THR A 188 -9.31 -6.20 -23.05
CA THR A 188 -7.94 -6.05 -23.55
C THR A 188 -7.21 -4.81 -23.00
N VAL A 189 -7.92 -3.76 -22.61
CA VAL A 189 -7.33 -2.48 -22.16
C VAL A 189 -7.62 -2.19 -20.69
N GLY A 190 -8.29 -3.11 -19.97
CA GLY A 190 -8.56 -2.95 -18.54
C GLY A 190 -9.50 -1.79 -18.20
N VAL A 191 -10.47 -1.50 -19.07
CA VAL A 191 -11.42 -0.36 -18.90
C VAL A 191 -12.81 -0.79 -18.42
N ALA A 192 -13.09 -2.09 -18.40
CA ALA A 192 -14.37 -2.62 -17.98
C ALA A 192 -14.60 -2.38 -16.48
N THR A 193 -15.87 -2.30 -16.14
CA THR A 193 -16.36 -2.13 -14.77
C THR A 193 -17.30 -3.27 -14.44
N PRO A 194 -17.48 -3.63 -13.16
CA PRO A 194 -18.29 -4.79 -12.77
C PRO A 194 -19.70 -4.79 -13.38
N TRP A 195 -20.38 -3.64 -13.34
CA TRP A 195 -21.71 -3.47 -13.92
C TRP A 195 -21.73 -3.52 -15.45
N ALA A 196 -20.64 -3.14 -16.13
CA ALA A 196 -20.54 -3.30 -17.58
C ALA A 196 -20.33 -4.78 -17.97
N VAL A 197 -19.54 -5.51 -17.16
CA VAL A 197 -19.35 -6.95 -17.28
C VAL A 197 -20.67 -7.69 -17.13
N GLU A 198 -21.44 -7.41 -16.07
CA GLU A 198 -22.77 -8.00 -15.85
C GLU A 198 -23.71 -7.77 -17.04
N ARG A 199 -23.82 -6.52 -17.54
CA ARG A 199 -24.66 -6.20 -18.70
C ARG A 199 -24.23 -6.92 -19.96
N CYS A 200 -22.91 -7.02 -20.20
CA CYS A 200 -22.37 -7.69 -21.37
C CYS A 200 -22.63 -9.19 -21.32
N LEU A 201 -22.37 -9.85 -20.18
CA LEU A 201 -22.64 -11.26 -19.99
C LEU A 201 -24.14 -11.58 -20.11
N ALA A 202 -25.01 -10.77 -19.52
CA ALA A 202 -26.46 -10.93 -19.67
C ALA A 202 -26.90 -10.85 -21.15
N LEU A 203 -26.31 -9.93 -21.93
CA LEU A 203 -26.55 -9.83 -23.37
C LEU A 203 -26.07 -11.08 -24.12
N LEU A 204 -24.84 -11.53 -23.87
CA LEU A 204 -24.27 -12.71 -24.54
C LEU A 204 -25.02 -13.99 -24.19
N GLN A 205 -25.44 -14.14 -22.93
CA GLN A 205 -26.25 -15.27 -22.51
C GLN A 205 -27.61 -15.29 -23.22
N ARG A 206 -28.25 -14.12 -23.37
CA ARG A 206 -29.55 -13.99 -24.04
C ARG A 206 -29.47 -14.23 -25.55
N GLU A 207 -28.48 -13.63 -26.22
CA GLU A 207 -28.41 -13.62 -27.68
C GLU A 207 -27.61 -14.79 -28.26
N VAL A 208 -26.55 -15.22 -27.58
CA VAL A 208 -25.61 -16.24 -28.09
C VAL A 208 -25.77 -17.56 -27.36
N GLY A 209 -25.84 -17.56 -26.03
CA GLY A 209 -26.11 -18.76 -25.23
C GLY A 209 -25.04 -19.86 -25.33
N LEU A 210 -23.76 -19.47 -25.43
CA LEU A 210 -22.60 -20.36 -25.28
C LEU A 210 -21.90 -20.08 -23.95
N PRO A 211 -21.18 -21.06 -23.36
CA PRO A 211 -20.32 -20.84 -22.20
C PRO A 211 -19.36 -19.67 -22.44
N VAL A 212 -19.11 -18.85 -21.41
CA VAL A 212 -18.27 -17.65 -21.51
C VAL A 212 -17.09 -17.74 -20.55
N SER A 213 -15.91 -17.68 -21.15
CA SER A 213 -14.62 -17.43 -20.50
C SER A 213 -14.36 -15.93 -20.46
N VAL A 214 -14.06 -15.37 -19.29
CA VAL A 214 -13.76 -13.94 -19.14
C VAL A 214 -12.28 -13.71 -18.92
N HIS A 215 -11.76 -12.62 -19.50
CA HIS A 215 -10.34 -12.27 -19.44
C HIS A 215 -10.20 -10.77 -19.18
N PHE A 216 -9.59 -10.38 -18.05
CA PHE A 216 -9.47 -8.97 -17.68
C PHE A 216 -8.03 -8.55 -17.47
N HIS A 217 -7.63 -7.48 -18.15
CA HIS A 217 -6.44 -6.71 -17.79
C HIS A 217 -6.73 -5.75 -16.63
N ASN A 218 -5.67 -5.26 -16.00
CA ASN A 218 -5.75 -4.54 -14.74
C ASN A 218 -5.38 -3.03 -14.82
N ASP A 219 -5.49 -2.41 -15.99
CA ASP A 219 -5.08 -1.01 -16.20
C ASP A 219 -5.76 0.00 -15.25
N LEU A 220 -7.00 -0.26 -14.80
CA LEU A 220 -7.72 0.54 -13.80
C LEU A 220 -7.76 -0.09 -12.40
N GLY A 221 -7.06 -1.20 -12.16
CA GLY A 221 -7.09 -1.90 -10.88
C GLY A 221 -8.39 -2.69 -10.60
N LEU A 222 -9.18 -3.00 -11.64
CA LEU A 222 -10.52 -3.60 -11.51
C LEU A 222 -10.59 -5.08 -11.91
N SER A 223 -9.47 -5.73 -12.26
CA SER A 223 -9.50 -7.08 -12.86
C SER A 223 -10.14 -8.14 -11.95
N VAL A 224 -9.79 -8.16 -10.65
CA VAL A 224 -10.38 -9.08 -9.66
C VAL A 224 -11.86 -8.78 -9.42
N ALA A 225 -12.24 -7.50 -9.31
CA ALA A 225 -13.64 -7.12 -9.12
C ALA A 225 -14.51 -7.51 -10.33
N ASN A 226 -13.97 -7.33 -11.54
CA ASN A 226 -14.61 -7.75 -12.79
C ASN A 226 -14.74 -9.27 -12.87
N ALA A 227 -13.72 -10.03 -12.44
CA ALA A 227 -13.77 -11.48 -12.37
C ALA A 227 -14.87 -11.99 -11.43
N LEU A 228 -14.96 -11.46 -10.20
CA LEU A 228 -16.01 -11.85 -9.25
C LEU A 228 -17.40 -11.50 -9.78
N ALA A 229 -17.58 -10.31 -10.36
CA ALA A 229 -18.85 -9.91 -10.96
C ALA A 229 -19.24 -10.80 -12.15
N ALA A 230 -18.26 -11.20 -12.98
CA ALA A 230 -18.48 -12.12 -14.08
C ALA A 230 -18.97 -13.49 -13.61
N MET A 231 -18.38 -14.04 -12.54
CA MET A 231 -18.82 -15.30 -11.94
C MET A 231 -20.30 -15.21 -11.53
N LEU A 232 -20.69 -14.11 -10.88
CA LEU A 232 -22.07 -13.89 -10.45
C LEU A 232 -23.04 -13.69 -11.63
N ALA A 233 -22.55 -13.11 -12.73
CA ALA A 233 -23.30 -12.89 -13.96
C ALA A 233 -23.39 -14.14 -14.86
N GLY A 234 -22.83 -15.28 -14.44
CA GLY A 234 -22.93 -16.56 -15.15
C GLY A 234 -21.78 -16.88 -16.10
N ALA A 235 -20.62 -16.24 -15.96
CA ALA A 235 -19.40 -16.72 -16.63
C ALA A 235 -19.05 -18.14 -16.14
N THR A 236 -18.60 -18.99 -17.06
CA THR A 236 -18.27 -20.40 -16.79
C THR A 236 -16.78 -20.63 -16.58
N GLU A 237 -15.94 -19.67 -16.95
CA GLU A 237 -14.48 -19.75 -16.78
C GLU A 237 -13.89 -18.36 -16.56
N VAL A 238 -12.91 -18.25 -15.66
CA VAL A 238 -12.15 -17.01 -15.41
C VAL A 238 -10.69 -17.24 -15.80
N GLN A 239 -10.19 -16.39 -16.69
CA GLN A 239 -8.80 -16.40 -17.10
C GLN A 239 -7.93 -15.60 -16.12
N VAL A 240 -6.85 -16.22 -15.65
CA VAL A 240 -5.97 -15.67 -14.61
C VAL A 240 -4.50 -15.85 -14.96
N CYS A 241 -3.61 -15.13 -14.29
CA CYS A 241 -2.17 -15.34 -14.34
C CYS A 241 -1.59 -15.35 -12.91
N ALA A 242 -0.60 -16.20 -12.66
CA ALA A 242 0.18 -16.16 -11.44
C ALA A 242 0.81 -14.76 -11.26
N ASN A 243 0.71 -14.20 -10.05
CA ASN A 243 1.21 -12.87 -9.71
C ASN A 243 0.59 -11.72 -10.52
N GLY A 244 -0.44 -11.98 -11.33
CA GLY A 244 -1.03 -11.00 -12.24
C GLY A 244 -0.15 -10.64 -13.43
N LEU A 245 0.83 -11.46 -13.80
CA LEU A 245 1.70 -11.17 -14.96
C LEU A 245 0.89 -10.93 -16.24
N GLY A 246 1.36 -10.01 -17.08
CA GLY A 246 0.72 -9.65 -18.34
C GLY A 246 1.22 -8.33 -18.93
N GLU A 247 0.66 -7.96 -20.08
CA GLU A 247 0.91 -6.65 -20.67
C GLU A 247 0.52 -5.49 -19.73
N ARG A 248 1.32 -4.41 -19.74
CA ARG A 248 1.05 -3.14 -19.02
C ARG A 248 0.89 -3.33 -17.51
N ALA A 249 -0.34 -3.21 -17.00
CA ALA A 249 -0.68 -3.39 -15.59
C ALA A 249 -0.97 -4.87 -15.23
N GLY A 250 -0.85 -5.77 -16.20
CA GLY A 250 -1.00 -7.19 -15.99
C GLY A 250 -2.43 -7.72 -16.19
N ASN A 251 -2.58 -9.01 -15.88
CA ASN A 251 -3.82 -9.76 -15.96
C ASN A 251 -4.48 -9.91 -14.58
N THR A 252 -5.62 -10.58 -14.54
CA THR A 252 -6.28 -10.95 -13.28
C THR A 252 -5.41 -11.91 -12.47
N PRO A 253 -4.98 -11.57 -11.23
CA PRO A 253 -4.09 -12.42 -10.45
C PRO A 253 -4.81 -13.67 -9.93
N LEU A 254 -4.24 -14.86 -10.20
CA LEU A 254 -4.78 -16.16 -9.84
C LEU A 254 -5.03 -16.28 -8.34
N GLU A 255 -4.03 -15.94 -7.54
CA GLU A 255 -4.07 -16.03 -6.09
C GLU A 255 -5.18 -15.17 -5.48
N GLN A 256 -5.43 -13.99 -6.06
CA GLN A 256 -6.41 -13.05 -5.54
C GLN A 256 -7.83 -13.51 -5.86
N VAL A 257 -8.08 -14.03 -7.07
CA VAL A 257 -9.40 -14.59 -7.43
C VAL A 257 -9.71 -15.82 -6.61
N ALA A 258 -8.75 -16.74 -6.45
CA ALA A 258 -8.96 -17.97 -5.68
C ALA A 258 -9.37 -17.67 -4.23
N LEU A 259 -8.64 -16.79 -3.53
CA LEU A 259 -8.97 -16.41 -2.15
C LEU A 259 -10.25 -15.57 -2.07
N ALA A 260 -10.44 -14.61 -2.98
CA ALA A 260 -11.62 -13.76 -2.93
C ALA A 260 -12.91 -14.56 -3.20
N ALA A 261 -12.90 -15.50 -4.15
CA ALA A 261 -14.04 -16.38 -4.39
C ALA A 261 -14.34 -17.27 -3.16
N LEU A 262 -13.30 -17.84 -2.54
CA LEU A 262 -13.46 -18.68 -1.36
C LEU A 262 -14.11 -17.91 -0.19
N TYR A 263 -13.57 -16.73 0.15
CA TYR A 263 -14.02 -15.98 1.34
C TYR A 263 -15.23 -15.07 1.10
N GLN A 264 -15.40 -14.55 -0.12
CA GLN A 264 -16.46 -13.59 -0.42
C GLN A 264 -17.66 -14.23 -1.13
N LEU A 265 -17.45 -15.30 -1.89
CA LEU A 265 -18.51 -15.98 -2.65
C LEU A 265 -18.82 -17.40 -2.13
N ASP A 266 -18.10 -17.88 -1.11
CA ASP A 266 -18.24 -19.26 -0.60
C ASP A 266 -18.04 -20.28 -1.73
N TYR A 267 -17.12 -19.97 -2.65
CA TYR A 267 -16.86 -20.74 -3.86
C TYR A 267 -15.42 -21.24 -3.89
N ASP A 268 -15.27 -22.54 -3.70
CA ASP A 268 -13.98 -23.22 -3.75
C ASP A 268 -13.71 -23.76 -5.16
N PHE A 269 -12.64 -23.27 -5.78
CA PHE A 269 -12.15 -23.77 -7.07
C PHE A 269 -11.39 -25.10 -6.94
N GLY A 270 -11.12 -25.57 -5.73
CA GLY A 270 -10.26 -26.72 -5.46
C GLY A 270 -8.77 -26.39 -5.57
N VAL A 271 -8.41 -25.10 -5.49
CA VAL A 271 -7.01 -24.66 -5.60
C VAL A 271 -6.26 -24.97 -4.30
N ASN A 272 -5.11 -25.65 -4.41
CA ASN A 272 -4.22 -25.85 -3.28
C ASN A 272 -3.51 -24.54 -2.92
N LEU A 273 -4.07 -23.83 -1.95
CA LEU A 273 -3.61 -22.50 -1.53
C LEU A 273 -2.19 -22.49 -0.96
N GLU A 274 -1.75 -23.58 -0.31
CA GLU A 274 -0.41 -23.69 0.29
C GLU A 274 0.69 -23.66 -0.77
N LYS A 275 0.41 -24.20 -1.97
CA LYS A 275 1.35 -24.23 -3.10
C LYS A 275 1.45 -22.89 -3.84
N LEU A 276 0.58 -21.93 -3.56
CA LEU A 276 0.59 -20.65 -4.28
C LEU A 276 1.85 -19.82 -3.98
N THR A 277 2.42 -19.91 -2.77
CA THR A 277 3.71 -19.25 -2.48
C THR A 277 4.87 -19.88 -3.26
N GLU A 278 4.89 -21.21 -3.41
CA GLU A 278 5.88 -21.90 -4.23
C GLU A 278 5.76 -21.49 -5.70
N LEU A 279 4.53 -21.45 -6.22
CA LEU A 279 4.24 -20.99 -7.58
C LEU A 279 4.69 -19.55 -7.80
N SER A 280 4.31 -18.66 -6.89
CA SER A 280 4.70 -17.24 -6.93
C SER A 280 6.22 -17.08 -6.97
N THR A 281 6.94 -17.83 -6.12
CA THR A 281 8.41 -17.81 -6.05
C THR A 281 9.04 -18.29 -7.36
N LEU A 282 8.55 -19.41 -7.91
CA LEU A 282 9.06 -19.96 -9.17
C LEU A 282 8.84 -18.98 -10.33
N VAL A 283 7.63 -18.45 -10.45
CA VAL A 283 7.25 -17.50 -11.50
C VAL A 283 8.05 -16.20 -11.38
N SER A 284 8.19 -15.63 -10.18
CA SER A 284 9.01 -14.43 -9.95
C SER A 284 10.47 -14.62 -10.33
N LYS A 285 11.05 -15.77 -9.98
CA LYS A 285 12.42 -16.12 -10.36
C LYS A 285 12.57 -16.23 -11.88
N ALA A 286 11.66 -16.95 -12.54
CA ALA A 286 11.68 -17.13 -14.00
C ALA A 286 11.41 -15.82 -14.76
N ALA A 287 10.55 -14.96 -14.21
CA ALA A 287 10.23 -13.65 -14.78
C ALA A 287 11.29 -12.57 -14.47
N GLY A 288 12.23 -12.84 -13.56
CA GLY A 288 13.21 -11.85 -13.09
C GLY A 288 12.56 -10.64 -12.38
N THR A 289 11.36 -10.81 -11.82
CA THR A 289 10.61 -9.73 -11.16
C THR A 289 10.05 -10.19 -9.81
N GLU A 290 10.22 -9.35 -8.79
CA GLU A 290 9.66 -9.57 -7.45
C GLU A 290 8.29 -8.91 -7.32
N PRO A 291 7.34 -9.51 -6.57
CA PRO A 291 6.07 -8.86 -6.26
C PRO A 291 6.31 -7.51 -5.56
N ALA A 292 5.45 -6.53 -5.84
CA ALA A 292 5.51 -5.25 -5.12
C ALA A 292 5.32 -5.50 -3.62
N SER A 293 6.00 -4.70 -2.77
CA SER A 293 5.96 -4.90 -1.32
C SER A 293 4.55 -4.88 -0.73
N ASN A 294 3.63 -4.16 -1.36
CA ASN A 294 2.22 -4.05 -1.01
C ASN A 294 1.27 -4.85 -1.93
N GLN A 295 1.79 -5.70 -2.84
CA GLN A 295 0.95 -6.56 -3.66
C GLN A 295 0.13 -7.49 -2.77
N PRO A 296 -1.19 -7.62 -2.96
CA PRO A 296 -2.02 -8.51 -2.15
C PRO A 296 -1.46 -9.94 -2.11
N ILE A 297 -1.60 -10.58 -0.95
CA ILE A 297 -1.14 -11.95 -0.65
C ILE A 297 0.39 -12.09 -0.57
N PHE A 298 1.13 -11.79 -1.64
CA PHE A 298 2.58 -12.11 -1.71
C PHE A 298 3.51 -10.96 -1.35
N GLY A 299 3.03 -9.72 -1.35
CA GLY A 299 3.82 -8.55 -0.96
C GLY A 299 4.43 -8.71 0.43
N ALA A 300 5.69 -8.29 0.57
CA ALA A 300 6.44 -8.41 1.83
C ALA A 300 5.75 -7.74 3.04
N ASN A 301 4.89 -6.74 2.79
CA ASN A 301 4.21 -5.97 3.83
C ASN A 301 2.82 -6.51 4.20
N VAL A 302 2.26 -7.46 3.45
CA VAL A 302 0.85 -7.90 3.61
C VAL A 302 0.56 -8.49 5.00
N PHE A 303 1.51 -9.24 5.57
CA PHE A 303 1.40 -9.85 6.90
C PHE A 303 2.40 -9.24 7.89
N THR A 304 2.81 -7.99 7.65
CA THR A 304 3.80 -7.29 8.46
C THR A 304 3.13 -6.20 9.29
N HIS A 305 3.33 -6.22 10.61
CA HIS A 305 2.70 -5.28 11.55
C HIS A 305 3.72 -4.50 12.39
N GLU A 306 3.55 -3.18 12.47
CA GLU A 306 4.42 -2.26 13.25
C GLU A 306 3.69 -1.61 14.45
N SER A 307 2.41 -1.27 14.30
CA SER A 307 1.63 -0.52 15.30
C SER A 307 1.37 -1.34 16.57
N GLY A 308 1.55 -0.71 17.74
CA GLY A 308 1.30 -1.32 19.04
C GLY A 308 -0.17 -1.70 19.25
N ALA A 309 -1.11 -0.90 18.74
CA ALA A 309 -2.54 -1.21 18.78
C ALA A 309 -2.90 -2.44 17.93
N HIS A 310 -2.36 -2.52 16.70
CA HIS A 310 -2.58 -3.66 15.83
C HIS A 310 -2.01 -4.94 16.45
N LEU A 311 -0.80 -4.87 17.00
CA LEU A 311 -0.23 -6.02 17.67
C LEU A 311 -1.04 -6.44 18.90
N HIS A 312 -1.51 -5.49 19.72
CA HIS A 312 -2.31 -5.86 20.89
C HIS A 312 -3.55 -6.66 20.49
N GLY A 313 -4.25 -6.25 19.42
CA GLY A 313 -5.37 -7.03 18.90
C GLY A 313 -4.95 -8.38 18.31
N LEU A 314 -3.84 -8.44 17.55
CA LEU A 314 -3.30 -9.70 17.01
C LEU A 314 -2.92 -10.70 18.12
N LEU A 315 -2.36 -10.23 19.23
CA LEU A 315 -2.02 -11.06 20.40
C LEU A 315 -3.26 -11.62 21.09
N GLN A 316 -4.40 -10.94 21.00
CA GLN A 316 -5.68 -11.46 21.49
C GLN A 316 -6.31 -12.43 20.48
N SER A 317 -6.34 -12.05 19.21
CA SER A 317 -6.82 -12.86 18.10
C SER A 317 -6.25 -12.35 16.78
N PRO A 318 -5.51 -13.17 16.00
CA PRO A 318 -5.00 -12.79 14.69
C PRO A 318 -6.09 -12.30 13.72
N ALA A 319 -7.31 -12.82 13.84
CA ALA A 319 -8.44 -12.44 13.00
C ALA A 319 -8.87 -10.96 13.12
N CYS A 320 -8.42 -10.23 14.14
CA CYS A 320 -8.76 -8.82 14.32
C CYS A 320 -8.22 -7.91 13.19
N TYR A 321 -7.09 -8.28 12.57
CA TYR A 321 -6.41 -7.44 11.58
C TYR A 321 -5.97 -8.20 10.32
N GLU A 322 -6.44 -9.43 10.17
CA GLU A 322 -6.08 -10.28 9.04
C GLU A 322 -7.32 -10.66 8.25
N PRO A 323 -7.31 -10.51 6.92
CA PRO A 323 -8.43 -10.92 6.09
C PRO A 323 -8.54 -12.45 5.94
N PHE A 324 -7.45 -13.18 6.21
CA PHE A 324 -7.34 -14.64 6.21
C PHE A 324 -6.01 -15.03 6.87
N PRO A 325 -5.84 -16.26 7.39
CA PRO A 325 -4.63 -16.65 8.10
C PRO A 325 -3.44 -16.83 7.14
N PRO A 326 -2.24 -16.28 7.43
CA PRO A 326 -1.07 -16.38 6.54
C PRO A 326 -0.64 -17.81 6.17
N PRO A 327 -0.69 -18.81 7.09
CA PRO A 327 -0.31 -20.18 6.75
C PRO A 327 -1.13 -20.80 5.63
N LEU A 328 -2.36 -20.33 5.41
CA LEU A 328 -3.22 -20.80 4.31
C LEU A 328 -2.58 -20.65 2.93
N VAL A 329 -1.76 -19.61 2.78
CA VAL A 329 -1.02 -19.33 1.55
C VAL A 329 0.47 -19.63 1.69
N GLY A 330 0.88 -20.41 2.70
CA GLY A 330 2.29 -20.73 2.95
C GLY A 330 3.12 -19.55 3.45
N ARG A 331 2.50 -18.61 4.17
CA ARG A 331 3.15 -17.39 4.70
C ARG A 331 3.11 -17.36 6.23
N GLU A 332 3.89 -16.46 6.80
CA GLU A 332 3.98 -16.25 8.25
C GLU A 332 3.85 -14.75 8.58
N HIS A 333 3.42 -14.46 9.81
CA HIS A 333 3.40 -13.09 10.32
C HIS A 333 4.81 -12.58 10.52
N ARG A 334 5.00 -11.29 10.26
CA ARG A 334 6.23 -10.59 10.60
C ARG A 334 5.92 -9.39 11.48
N PHE A 335 6.69 -9.25 12.54
CA PHE A 335 6.61 -8.08 13.41
C PHE A 335 7.85 -7.24 13.19
N VAL A 336 7.64 -5.95 12.92
CA VAL A 336 8.71 -4.98 12.74
C VAL A 336 8.64 -3.98 13.87
N LEU A 337 9.77 -3.77 14.55
CA LEU A 337 9.89 -2.73 15.56
C LEU A 337 10.20 -1.40 14.88
N GLY A 338 9.32 -0.43 15.05
CA GLY A 338 9.44 0.91 14.49
C GLY A 338 8.87 1.99 15.42
N LYS A 339 8.63 3.18 14.88
CA LYS A 339 8.22 4.35 15.70
C LYS A 339 6.83 4.16 16.32
N HIS A 340 6.00 3.30 15.71
CA HIS A 340 4.65 2.99 16.16
C HIS A 340 4.59 1.78 17.09
N SER A 341 5.73 1.17 17.46
CA SER A 341 5.73 -0.03 18.28
C SER A 341 5.58 0.30 19.77
N GLY A 342 4.45 -0.09 20.36
CA GLY A 342 4.20 0.02 21.80
C GLY A 342 4.88 -1.08 22.65
N ARG A 343 4.71 -1.02 23.99
CA ARG A 343 5.33 -1.96 24.97
C ARG A 343 5.06 -3.43 24.66
N ALA A 344 3.85 -3.76 24.23
CA ALA A 344 3.47 -5.13 23.89
C ALA A 344 4.27 -5.69 22.70
N ALA A 345 4.60 -4.82 21.72
CA ALA A 345 5.39 -5.19 20.55
C ALA A 345 6.83 -5.49 20.86
N VAL A 346 7.43 -4.62 21.66
CA VAL A 346 8.78 -4.83 22.16
C VAL A 346 8.85 -6.13 22.98
N ARG A 347 7.91 -6.35 23.92
CA ARG A 347 7.88 -7.58 24.73
C ARG A 347 7.68 -8.85 23.91
N HIS A 348 6.74 -8.85 22.96
CA HIS A 348 6.43 -10.04 22.16
C HIS A 348 7.63 -10.44 21.28
N VAL A 349 8.20 -9.49 20.53
CA VAL A 349 9.38 -9.74 19.68
C VAL A 349 10.55 -10.26 20.53
N LEU A 350 10.82 -9.67 21.69
CA LEU A 350 11.90 -10.12 22.57
C LEU A 350 11.63 -11.47 23.24
N SER A 351 10.36 -11.79 23.54
CA SER A 351 9.99 -13.08 24.14
C SER A 351 10.24 -14.27 23.22
N GLY A 352 10.13 -14.08 21.89
CA GLY A 352 10.49 -15.11 20.91
C GLY A 352 12.00 -15.30 20.72
N TRP A 353 12.82 -14.37 21.22
CA TRP A 353 14.29 -14.38 21.07
C TRP A 353 15.02 -14.85 22.35
N LEU A 354 14.30 -15.06 23.45
CA LEU A 354 14.83 -15.57 24.72
C LEU A 354 14.64 -17.10 24.78
N PRO A 355 15.71 -17.91 24.95
CA PRO A 355 15.56 -19.33 25.23
C PRO A 355 14.76 -19.54 26.52
N GLU A 356 14.01 -20.63 26.59
CA GLU A 356 13.09 -21.03 27.66
C GLU A 356 13.69 -20.97 29.09
N ALA A 357 15.02 -20.97 29.21
CA ALA A 357 15.79 -20.89 30.44
C ALA A 357 15.82 -19.50 31.13
N VAL A 358 15.32 -18.43 30.50
CA VAL A 358 15.23 -17.09 31.12
C VAL A 358 13.78 -16.76 31.48
N ARG A 359 13.02 -17.76 31.94
CA ARG A 359 11.84 -17.48 32.77
C ARG A 359 12.33 -17.14 34.18
N LEU A 360 12.15 -15.88 34.56
CA LEU A 360 12.51 -15.30 35.85
C LEU A 360 12.07 -16.21 37.01
N GLY A 361 13.05 -16.89 37.61
CA GLY A 361 12.84 -17.81 38.72
C GLY A 361 14.14 -18.41 39.25
N GLY A 362 14.98 -17.60 39.90
CA GLY A 362 15.93 -18.08 40.89
C GLY A 362 17.40 -18.28 40.46
N LYS A 363 18.27 -17.62 41.26
CA LYS A 363 19.69 -17.89 41.59
C LYS A 363 20.72 -18.10 40.47
N HIS A 364 21.72 -17.20 40.53
CA HIS A 364 23.04 -17.25 39.89
C HIS A 364 23.63 -18.65 39.69
N VAL A 365 24.20 -18.88 38.51
CA VAL A 365 25.39 -19.72 38.34
C VAL A 365 26.36 -19.00 37.40
N ALA A 366 27.53 -18.64 37.93
CA ALA A 366 28.66 -18.12 37.16
C ALA A 366 29.34 -19.27 36.40
N ALA A 367 29.81 -19.01 35.17
CA ALA A 367 30.74 -19.87 34.46
C ALA A 367 31.98 -19.04 34.04
N PRO A 368 33.20 -19.62 34.06
CA PRO A 368 34.44 -18.85 34.07
C PRO A 368 34.83 -18.36 32.68
N ALA A 369 35.37 -17.14 32.63
CA ALA A 369 35.94 -16.53 31.44
C ALA A 369 37.24 -17.24 31.02
N VAL A 370 37.33 -17.62 29.75
CA VAL A 370 38.60 -18.02 29.13
C VAL A 370 39.33 -16.74 28.72
N ALA A 371 40.44 -16.47 29.38
CA ALA A 371 41.34 -15.38 29.03
C ALA A 371 42.13 -15.75 27.77
N VAL A 372 42.08 -14.89 26.75
CA VAL A 372 43.09 -14.87 25.69
C VAL A 372 43.82 -13.54 25.81
N GLN A 373 45.04 -13.61 26.31
CA GLN A 373 46.02 -12.53 26.18
C GLN A 373 46.43 -12.43 24.71
N GLN A 374 46.48 -11.21 24.19
CA GLN A 374 47.51 -10.90 23.21
C GLN A 374 47.93 -9.45 23.29
N GLU A 375 49.23 -9.30 23.45
CA GLU A 375 49.99 -8.08 23.60
C GLU A 375 50.21 -7.36 22.27
N ALA A 376 50.57 -6.08 22.44
CA ALA A 376 51.23 -5.19 21.50
C ALA A 376 50.37 -4.60 20.39
N LEU A 377 49.88 -3.38 20.63
CA LEU A 377 50.24 -2.24 19.79
C LEU A 377 50.04 -0.93 20.58
N PHE A 378 51.09 -0.10 20.53
CA PHE A 378 51.26 1.23 21.15
C PHE A 378 51.93 1.25 22.53
N GLU A 379 53.27 1.22 22.45
CA GLU A 379 54.18 1.71 23.47
C GLU A 379 53.99 3.21 23.76
N GLN A 380 54.21 3.56 25.02
CA GLN A 380 54.72 4.84 25.55
C GLN A 380 54.18 6.14 24.94
N VAL A 381 53.05 6.63 25.47
CA VAL A 381 52.69 8.06 25.36
C VAL A 381 52.90 8.72 26.72
N LYS A 382 53.81 9.71 26.79
CA LYS A 382 54.01 10.58 27.94
C LYS A 382 52.76 11.46 28.11
N LEU A 383 52.13 11.41 29.28
CA LEU A 383 50.98 12.24 29.60
C LEU A 383 51.43 13.69 29.84
N GLU A 384 50.94 14.61 29.02
CA GLU A 384 50.93 16.04 29.32
C GLU A 384 49.52 16.46 29.75
N TRP A 385 49.46 17.32 30.77
CA TRP A 385 48.20 17.85 31.28
C TRP A 385 47.96 19.24 30.73
N VAL A 386 46.75 19.47 30.21
CA VAL A 386 46.26 20.79 29.81
C VAL A 386 45.22 21.24 30.83
N ALA A 387 45.39 22.44 31.39
CA ALA A 387 44.38 23.06 32.23
C ALA A 387 43.24 23.59 31.36
N VAL A 388 42.01 23.12 31.62
CA VAL A 388 40.81 23.55 30.89
C VAL A 388 40.01 24.50 31.78
N ASP A 389 39.72 25.70 31.25
CA ASP A 389 38.88 26.69 31.91
C ASP A 389 37.39 26.33 31.76
N PHE A 390 36.71 26.17 32.89
CA PHE A 390 35.29 25.81 32.95
C PHE A 390 34.34 27.01 32.75
N GLY A 391 34.86 28.24 32.62
CA GLY A 391 34.06 29.44 32.38
C GLY A 391 33.26 29.43 31.06
N GLY A 392 33.59 28.53 30.13
CA GLY A 392 32.90 28.34 28.84
C GLY A 392 32.12 27.04 28.67
N VAL A 393 31.98 26.21 29.72
CA VAL A 393 31.28 24.93 29.61
C VAL A 393 29.83 25.08 30.06
N ARG A 394 28.88 24.92 29.13
CA ARG A 394 27.44 24.83 29.41
C ARG A 394 26.94 23.42 29.15
N VAL A 395 26.14 22.90 30.08
CA VAL A 395 25.40 21.65 29.88
C VAL A 395 24.05 21.99 29.23
N GLU A 396 23.80 21.44 28.04
CA GLU A 396 22.53 21.56 27.33
C GLU A 396 21.89 20.18 27.16
N ARG A 397 20.54 20.14 27.20
CA ARG A 397 19.72 18.92 27.26
C ARG A 397 19.91 18.10 28.54
N CYS A 398 19.85 18.74 29.70
CA CYS A 398 19.54 18.02 30.93
C CYS A 398 18.15 17.40 30.79
N ARG A 399 18.10 16.09 30.50
CA ARG A 399 16.87 15.31 30.57
C ARG A 399 16.37 15.35 32.01
N GLN A 400 15.06 15.45 32.23
CA GLN A 400 14.51 15.22 33.57
C GLN A 400 15.04 13.86 34.06
N PHE A 401 15.65 13.87 35.24
CA PHE A 401 16.33 12.73 35.84
C PHE A 401 15.29 11.65 36.16
N GLY A 402 15.00 10.80 35.18
CA GLY A 402 13.93 9.79 35.23
C GLY A 402 13.83 8.97 33.95
N GLY A 403 13.76 9.61 32.77
CA GLY A 403 13.62 8.90 31.49
C GLY A 403 14.81 8.00 31.10
N PRO A 404 16.08 8.45 31.26
CA PRO A 404 17.24 7.59 31.06
C PRO A 404 17.33 6.45 32.09
N TRP A 405 16.85 6.67 33.31
CA TRP A 405 16.82 5.65 34.36
C TRP A 405 15.74 4.60 34.06
N LEU A 406 14.55 5.01 33.61
CA LEU A 406 13.45 4.12 33.23
C LEU A 406 13.78 3.30 31.97
N GLY A 407 14.39 3.93 30.98
CA GLY A 407 14.91 3.23 29.80
C GLY A 407 16.01 2.23 30.15
N LEU A 408 16.92 2.61 31.04
CA LEU A 408 17.97 1.73 31.55
C LEU A 408 17.40 0.57 32.38
N GLU A 409 16.37 0.80 33.20
CA GLU A 409 15.70 -0.26 33.94
C GLU A 409 14.85 -1.16 33.04
N LEU A 410 14.23 -0.63 31.98
CA LEU A 410 13.56 -1.44 30.98
C LEU A 410 14.55 -2.37 30.26
N ILE A 411 15.73 -1.85 29.88
CA ILE A 411 16.82 -2.64 29.28
C ILE A 411 17.28 -3.75 30.22
N ARG A 412 17.51 -3.43 31.50
CA ARG A 412 17.98 -4.37 32.52
C ARG A 412 16.93 -5.43 32.84
N THR A 413 15.68 -5.01 33.01
CA THR A 413 14.53 -5.90 33.29
C THR A 413 14.28 -6.84 32.12
N LEU A 414 14.49 -6.39 30.87
CA LEU A 414 14.34 -7.20 29.66
C LEU A 414 15.62 -7.96 29.26
N GLY A 415 16.73 -7.82 29.99
CA GLY A 415 18.00 -8.49 29.71
C GLY A 415 18.66 -8.11 28.38
N LEU A 416 18.30 -6.96 27.81
CA LEU A 416 18.78 -6.50 26.49
C LEU A 416 20.26 -6.17 26.50
N ASP A 417 20.77 -5.67 27.63
CA ASP A 417 22.19 -5.36 27.80
C ASP A 417 23.05 -6.63 27.76
N GLU A 418 22.61 -7.69 28.41
CA GLU A 418 23.27 -9.00 28.37
C GLU A 418 23.15 -9.68 27.01
N PHE A 419 22.00 -9.54 26.34
CA PHE A 419 21.80 -10.05 24.98
C PHE A 419 22.75 -9.38 23.97
N LEU A 420 22.81 -8.04 23.97
CA LEU A 420 23.64 -7.28 23.03
C LEU A 420 25.13 -7.49 23.29
N LYS A 421 25.57 -7.59 24.56
CA LYS A 421 26.96 -7.94 24.90
C LYS A 421 27.39 -9.32 24.37
N ARG A 422 26.47 -10.29 24.28
CA ARG A 422 26.78 -11.64 23.78
C ARG A 422 26.77 -11.74 22.27
N LYS A 423 25.97 -10.92 21.58
CA LYS A 423 25.75 -11.00 20.13
C LYS A 423 26.60 -10.02 19.33
N LEU A 424 27.00 -8.90 19.91
CA LEU A 424 27.86 -7.94 19.25
C LEU A 424 29.32 -8.21 19.65
N PRO A 425 30.24 -8.28 18.67
CA PRO A 425 31.66 -8.37 18.97
C PRO A 425 32.11 -7.15 19.78
N GLN A 426 33.09 -7.36 20.66
CA GLN A 426 33.66 -6.24 21.41
C GLN A 426 34.38 -5.31 20.43
N GLY A 427 33.94 -4.06 20.37
CA GLY A 427 34.56 -3.04 19.54
C GLY A 427 35.94 -2.64 20.04
N GLN A 428 36.77 -2.08 19.16
CA GLN A 428 38.07 -1.51 19.53
C GLN A 428 37.92 -0.13 20.21
N GLU A 429 36.71 0.42 20.26
CA GLU A 429 36.40 1.70 20.87
C GLU A 429 36.25 1.59 22.40
N GLN A 430 36.50 2.69 23.12
CA GLN A 430 36.32 2.77 24.57
C GLN A 430 34.87 2.56 25.03
N ILE A 431 33.90 2.66 24.11
CA ILE A 431 32.48 2.44 24.36
C ILE A 431 32.03 1.19 23.58
N PRO A 432 31.57 0.12 24.24
CA PRO A 432 31.13 -1.10 23.55
C PRO A 432 29.99 -0.84 22.56
N TRP A 433 30.01 -1.47 21.38
CA TRP A 433 28.92 -1.39 20.39
C TRP A 433 27.55 -1.77 20.96
N ALA A 434 27.51 -2.71 21.90
CA ALA A 434 26.30 -3.04 22.66
C ALA A 434 25.74 -1.83 23.41
N LEU A 435 26.60 -0.99 23.99
CA LEU A 435 26.20 0.24 24.68
C LEU A 435 25.70 1.30 23.69
N MET A 436 26.33 1.44 22.52
CA MET A 436 25.90 2.38 21.48
C MET A 436 24.54 1.99 20.88
N ALA A 437 24.35 0.70 20.59
CA ALA A 437 23.08 0.16 20.12
C ALA A 437 21.94 0.38 21.14
N LEU A 438 22.21 0.20 22.44
CA LEU A 438 21.26 0.49 23.51
C LEU A 438 20.85 1.97 23.54
N VAL A 439 21.80 2.90 23.38
CA VAL A 439 21.53 4.34 23.35
C VAL A 439 20.65 4.73 22.16
N LEU A 440 20.89 4.14 20.98
CA LEU A 440 20.11 4.39 19.77
C LEU A 440 18.68 3.81 19.86
N VAL A 441 18.54 2.61 20.42
CA VAL A 441 17.24 1.98 20.69
C VAL A 441 16.45 2.81 21.71
N LEU A 442 17.09 3.27 22.79
CA LEU A 442 16.50 4.18 23.78
C LEU A 442 16.06 5.50 23.18
N ALA A 443 16.89 6.10 22.32
CA ALA A 443 16.58 7.36 21.67
C ALA A 443 15.34 7.25 20.77
N ARG A 444 15.15 6.10 20.11
CA ARG A 444 14.03 5.85 19.22
C ARG A 444 12.74 5.47 19.95
N LEU A 445 12.85 4.72 21.05
CA LEU A 445 11.70 4.27 21.86
C LEU A 445 11.19 5.36 22.82
N CYS A 446 12.02 6.29 23.27
CA CYS A 446 11.64 7.33 24.24
C CYS A 446 11.33 8.69 23.60
N GLY A 447 11.11 8.74 22.29
CA GLY A 447 10.74 9.99 21.59
C GLY A 447 9.35 10.48 22.05
N PRO A 448 9.09 11.80 22.14
CA PRO A 448 7.80 12.36 22.58
C PRO A 448 6.60 11.89 21.75
N SER A 449 6.82 11.46 20.51
CA SER A 449 5.81 10.96 19.57
C SER A 449 5.74 9.42 19.49
N SER A 450 6.46 8.69 20.35
CA SER A 450 6.41 7.22 20.39
C SER A 450 5.17 6.71 21.13
N GLU A 451 4.60 5.59 20.67
CA GLU A 451 3.50 4.93 21.39
C GLU A 451 3.91 4.47 22.80
N LEU A 452 5.22 4.27 23.06
CA LEU A 452 5.75 3.96 24.39
C LEU A 452 5.56 5.13 25.36
N HIS A 453 5.89 6.36 24.93
CA HIS A 453 5.70 7.57 25.74
C HIS A 453 4.22 7.84 26.02
N LEU A 454 3.35 7.65 25.02
CA LEU A 454 1.90 7.77 25.17
C LEU A 454 1.31 6.72 26.13
N ALA A 455 1.82 5.49 26.10
CA ALA A 455 1.39 4.43 27.01
C ALA A 455 1.85 4.65 28.46
N GLU A 456 3.02 5.26 28.67
CA GLU A 456 3.57 5.52 30.01
C GLU A 456 3.06 6.80 30.67
N HIS A 457 2.71 7.83 29.90
CA HIS A 457 2.29 9.12 30.47
C HIS A 457 0.80 9.44 30.23
N GLY A 458 0.13 8.74 29.30
CA GLY A 458 -1.29 8.94 29.03
C GLY A 458 -2.23 8.05 29.86
N TYR A 459 -1.79 6.86 30.28
CA TYR A 459 -2.66 5.89 30.97
C TYR A 459 -2.44 5.81 32.49
N GLU A 460 -1.22 5.97 33.00
CA GLU A 460 -0.95 5.82 34.44
C GLU A 460 -1.43 7.01 35.28
N GLU A 461 -1.38 8.25 34.77
CA GLU A 461 -1.90 9.41 35.51
C GLU A 461 -3.45 9.48 35.56
N LEU A 462 -4.15 8.82 34.61
CA LEU A 462 -5.62 8.87 34.53
C LEU A 462 -6.32 7.72 35.25
N VAL A 463 -5.72 6.53 35.30
CA VAL A 463 -6.34 5.32 35.89
C VAL A 463 -6.31 5.35 37.42
N GLY A 464 -5.34 6.04 38.04
CA GLY A 464 -5.23 6.12 39.49
C GLY A 464 -6.22 7.06 40.20
N ALA A 465 -6.64 8.16 39.54
CA ALA A 465 -7.45 9.20 40.19
C ALA A 465 -8.97 9.02 40.02
N GLY A 466 -9.41 8.41 38.91
CA GLY A 466 -10.83 8.17 38.63
C GLY A 466 -11.57 7.31 39.68
N PRO A 467 -11.00 6.19 40.15
CA PRO A 467 -11.63 5.35 41.17
C PRO A 467 -11.76 6.05 42.53
N ILE A 468 -10.80 6.90 42.89
CA ILE A 468 -10.77 7.61 44.18
C ILE A 468 -11.88 8.67 44.24
N ILE A 469 -12.11 9.39 43.14
CA ILE A 469 -13.14 10.43 43.06
C ILE A 469 -14.56 9.80 42.98
N GLY A 470 -14.72 8.69 42.24
CA GLY A 470 -15.99 7.96 42.14
C GLY A 470 -16.44 7.32 43.46
N CYS A 471 -15.50 6.74 44.21
CA CYS A 471 -15.78 6.15 45.53
C CYS A 471 -16.00 7.20 46.63
N ALA A 472 -15.44 8.40 46.51
CA ALA A 472 -15.65 9.48 47.48
C ALA A 472 -17.04 10.12 47.40
N LEU A 473 -17.70 10.07 46.24
CA LEU A 473 -18.99 10.73 45.98
C LEU A 473 -20.22 9.85 46.25
N THR A 474 -20.06 8.52 46.37
CA THR A 474 -21.19 7.61 46.60
C THR A 474 -20.85 6.60 47.70
N ARG A 475 -21.59 6.61 48.81
CA ARG A 475 -21.47 5.61 49.89
C ARG A 475 -22.18 4.28 49.58
N ASP A 476 -22.72 4.14 48.37
CA ASP A 476 -23.56 3.02 47.97
C ASP A 476 -22.98 2.34 46.73
N ILE A 477 -22.64 1.06 46.86
CA ILE A 477 -21.86 0.25 45.91
C ILE A 477 -22.59 0.13 44.55
N ALA A 478 -23.93 0.14 44.56
CA ALA A 478 -24.74 0.04 43.35
C ALA A 478 -24.70 1.31 42.48
N LEU A 479 -24.57 2.49 43.10
CA LEU A 479 -24.44 3.78 42.39
C LEU A 479 -23.02 4.00 41.87
N SER A 480 -22.00 3.46 42.56
CA SER A 480 -20.62 3.51 42.10
C SER A 480 -20.39 2.77 40.77
N LEU A 481 -21.14 1.70 40.51
CA LEU A 481 -21.08 0.93 39.26
C LEU A 481 -21.58 1.72 38.02
N LEU A 482 -22.42 2.73 38.22
CA LEU A 482 -22.92 3.62 37.16
C LEU A 482 -22.13 4.94 37.07
N ALA A 483 -21.60 5.43 38.19
CA ALA A 483 -20.85 6.69 38.24
C ALA A 483 -19.45 6.58 37.61
N VAL A 484 -18.80 5.41 37.70
CA VAL A 484 -17.45 5.20 37.17
C VAL A 484 -17.39 5.32 35.63
N PRO A 485 -18.28 4.66 34.84
CA PRO A 485 -18.31 4.83 33.38
C PRO A 485 -18.65 6.26 32.92
N CYS A 486 -19.59 6.95 33.60
CA CYS A 486 -19.96 8.33 33.27
C CYS A 486 -18.81 9.32 33.56
N SER A 487 -18.05 9.09 34.64
CA SER A 487 -16.87 9.89 34.95
C SER A 487 -15.75 9.70 33.92
N TRP A 488 -15.55 8.47 33.42
CA TRP A 488 -14.62 8.13 32.33
C TRP A 488 -14.95 8.87 31.03
N TRP A 489 -16.24 8.93 30.69
CA TRP A 489 -16.68 9.59 29.47
C TRP A 489 -16.55 11.12 29.54
N LEU A 490 -16.85 11.70 30.70
CA LEU A 490 -16.76 13.16 30.92
C LEU A 490 -15.32 13.66 31.01
N THR A 491 -14.40 12.93 31.64
CA THR A 491 -12.97 13.33 31.68
C THR A 491 -12.28 13.13 30.33
N GLY A 492 -12.60 12.04 29.61
CA GLY A 492 -12.11 11.82 28.24
C GLY A 492 -12.59 12.89 27.26
N ALA A 493 -13.88 13.26 27.32
CA ALA A 493 -14.44 14.33 26.50
C ALA A 493 -13.88 15.72 26.85
N ALA A 494 -13.70 16.02 28.15
CA ALA A 494 -13.07 17.27 28.58
C ALA A 494 -11.61 17.34 28.12
N PHE A 495 -10.84 16.26 28.22
CA PHE A 495 -9.45 16.22 27.77
C PHE A 495 -9.33 16.41 26.25
N ALA A 496 -10.10 15.68 25.44
CA ALA A 496 -10.15 15.87 23.98
C ALA A 496 -10.58 17.30 23.59
N TYR A 497 -11.45 17.92 24.40
CA TYR A 497 -11.87 19.30 24.23
C TYR A 497 -10.76 20.30 24.59
N PHE A 498 -10.07 20.14 25.73
CA PHE A 498 -9.02 21.05 26.21
C PHE A 498 -7.71 20.91 25.43
N ASP A 499 -7.26 19.69 25.14
CA ASP A 499 -6.06 19.42 24.35
C ASP A 499 -6.26 19.83 22.89
N GLY A 500 -7.43 19.50 22.32
CA GLY A 500 -7.84 20.00 21.01
C GLY A 500 -7.91 21.53 20.97
N ARG A 501 -8.34 22.20 22.05
CA ARG A 501 -8.39 23.67 22.13
C ARG A 501 -7.00 24.29 22.29
N ALA A 502 -6.11 23.68 23.04
CA ALA A 502 -4.72 24.12 23.20
C ALA A 502 -3.95 23.99 21.89
N LEU A 503 -4.09 22.86 21.18
CA LEU A 503 -3.46 22.64 19.88
C LEU A 503 -4.01 23.58 18.81
N ARG A 504 -5.33 23.81 18.77
CA ARG A 504 -5.96 24.81 17.89
C ARG A 504 -5.45 26.22 18.17
N ARG A 505 -5.31 26.61 19.44
CA ARG A 505 -4.74 27.91 19.85
C ARG A 505 -3.27 28.04 19.47
N ARG A 506 -2.46 27.00 19.66
CA ARG A 506 -1.04 26.98 19.26
C ARG A 506 -0.90 27.15 17.75
N ARG A 507 -1.65 26.40 16.95
CA ARG A 507 -1.66 26.51 15.48
C ARG A 507 -2.16 27.86 14.98
N ALA A 508 -3.16 28.44 15.64
CA ALA A 508 -3.63 29.79 15.33
C ALA A 508 -2.52 30.84 15.55
N ARG A 509 -1.80 30.77 16.68
CA ARG A 509 -0.66 31.66 16.94
C ARG A 509 0.51 31.46 15.99
N LEU A 510 0.82 30.22 15.60
CA LEU A 510 1.84 29.94 14.59
C LEU A 510 1.50 30.58 13.24
N ARG A 511 0.24 30.48 12.80
CA ARG A 511 -0.24 31.12 11.57
C ARG A 511 -0.16 32.64 11.64
N GLU A 512 -0.61 33.22 12.75
CA GLU A 512 -0.57 34.67 12.98
C GLU A 512 0.86 35.23 12.95
N GLN A 513 1.84 34.50 13.48
CA GLN A 513 3.24 34.93 13.54
C GLN A 513 4.00 34.71 12.22
N LEU A 514 3.52 33.83 11.35
CA LEU A 514 4.23 33.39 10.15
C LEU A 514 4.47 34.51 9.11
N PRO A 515 3.49 35.37 8.76
CA PRO A 515 3.73 36.48 7.83
C PRO A 515 4.84 37.41 8.31
N SER A 516 4.85 37.76 9.60
CA SER A 516 5.90 38.59 10.20
C SER A 516 7.27 37.91 10.14
N ALA A 517 7.33 36.60 10.38
CA ALA A 517 8.57 35.83 10.23
C ALA A 517 9.13 35.91 8.80
N LEU A 518 8.28 35.67 7.80
CA LEU A 518 8.67 35.65 6.39
C LEU A 518 9.12 37.04 5.91
N ILE A 519 8.49 38.12 6.39
CA ILE A 519 8.91 39.50 6.10
C ILE A 519 10.27 39.81 6.72
N THR A 520 10.51 39.39 7.97
CA THR A 520 11.81 39.56 8.64
C THR A 520 12.90 38.80 7.91
N ILE A 521 12.62 37.56 7.48
CA ILE A 521 13.55 36.74 6.67
C ILE A 521 13.86 37.45 5.35
N ALA A 522 12.83 37.92 4.63
CA ALA A 522 13.00 38.62 3.35
C ALA A 522 13.84 39.90 3.50
N GLY A 523 13.60 40.69 4.56
CA GLY A 523 14.34 41.90 4.85
C GLY A 523 15.81 41.63 5.21
N ALA A 524 16.07 40.56 5.96
CA ALA A 524 17.42 40.11 6.30
C ALA A 524 18.20 39.66 5.06
N LEU A 525 17.58 38.84 4.19
CA LEU A 525 18.16 38.41 2.92
C LEU A 525 18.45 39.60 1.99
N GLN A 526 17.54 40.58 1.92
CA GLN A 526 17.75 41.79 1.13
C GLN A 526 18.92 42.64 1.66
N ALA A 527 19.19 42.60 2.97
CA ALA A 527 20.34 43.24 3.60
C ALA A 527 21.66 42.46 3.42
N GLY A 528 21.66 41.38 2.62
CA GLY A 528 22.84 40.57 2.31
C GLY A 528 23.19 39.52 3.37
N ARG A 529 22.26 39.19 4.28
CA ARG A 529 22.45 38.11 5.26
C ARG A 529 22.23 36.74 4.62
N THR A 530 22.82 35.70 5.20
CA THR A 530 22.57 34.31 4.77
C THR A 530 21.18 33.84 5.21
N VAL A 531 20.72 32.70 4.69
CA VAL A 531 19.43 32.11 5.08
C VAL A 531 19.41 31.80 6.58
N GLU A 532 20.50 31.28 7.12
CA GLU A 532 20.65 30.93 8.54
C GLU A 532 20.55 32.17 9.44
N GLN A 533 21.26 33.24 9.07
CA GLN A 533 21.22 34.53 9.78
C GLN A 533 19.84 35.19 9.69
N SER A 534 19.11 34.93 8.60
CA SER A 534 17.77 35.48 8.38
C SER A 534 16.71 34.73 9.21
N LEU A 535 16.85 33.41 9.34
CA LEU A 535 16.04 32.57 10.24
C LEU A 535 16.28 32.93 11.71
N GLU A 536 17.54 33.19 12.08
CA GLU A 536 17.92 33.58 13.44
C GLU A 536 17.29 34.93 13.82
N LEU A 537 17.38 35.92 12.94
CA LEU A 537 16.76 37.23 13.15
C LEU A 537 15.22 37.14 13.28
N ALA A 538 14.59 36.27 12.51
CA ALA A 538 13.15 36.03 12.61
C ALA A 538 12.78 35.28 13.90
N GLY A 539 13.60 34.33 14.34
CA GLY A 539 13.41 33.64 15.62
C GLY A 539 13.50 34.57 16.82
N ASP A 540 14.50 35.46 16.84
CA ASP A 540 14.73 36.40 17.95
C ASP A 540 13.69 37.52 18.05
N SER A 541 13.03 37.85 16.94
CA SER A 541 12.03 38.93 16.88
C SER A 541 10.61 38.47 17.20
N LEU A 542 10.36 37.16 17.30
CA LEU A 542 9.04 36.59 17.51
C LEU A 542 8.88 35.96 18.89
N LEU A 543 7.68 36.11 19.46
CA LEU A 543 7.29 35.40 20.68
C LEU A 543 6.99 33.92 20.38
N PRO A 544 6.94 33.05 21.42
CA PRO A 544 6.45 31.70 21.26
C PRO A 544 5.04 31.67 20.64
N PRO A 545 4.69 30.63 19.85
CA PRO A 545 5.47 29.42 19.60
C PRO A 545 6.45 29.50 18.39
N LEU A 546 6.28 30.41 17.43
CA LEU A 546 7.07 30.37 16.19
C LEU A 546 8.54 30.78 16.42
N GLY A 547 8.80 31.77 17.28
CA GLY A 547 10.16 32.18 17.62
C GLY A 547 10.99 31.06 18.27
N GLU A 548 10.37 30.24 19.12
CA GLU A 548 11.02 29.07 19.74
C GLU A 548 11.39 28.01 18.70
N GLU A 549 10.48 27.77 17.75
CA GLU A 549 10.65 26.77 16.69
C GLU A 549 11.73 27.17 15.67
N LEU A 550 11.76 28.45 15.27
CA LEU A 550 12.82 29.01 14.44
C LEU A 550 14.17 29.01 15.16
N GLY A 551 14.18 29.39 16.44
CA GLY A 551 15.38 29.30 17.27
C GLY A 551 15.87 27.86 17.41
N GLN A 552 14.97 26.87 17.44
CA GLN A 552 15.34 25.47 17.41
C GLN A 552 15.96 25.06 16.07
N THR A 553 15.42 25.52 14.95
CA THR A 553 15.99 25.31 13.62
C THR A 553 17.40 25.90 13.51
N CYS A 554 17.62 27.14 13.97
CA CYS A 554 18.96 27.74 13.97
C CYS A 554 19.97 26.95 14.81
N ARG A 555 19.53 26.39 15.94
CA ARG A 555 20.36 25.49 16.76
C ARG A 555 20.68 24.17 16.06
N GLU A 556 19.74 23.60 15.30
CA GLU A 556 19.97 22.40 14.49
C GLU A 556 21.04 22.67 13.41
N LEU A 557 20.95 23.81 12.72
CA LEU A 557 21.94 24.25 11.72
C LEU A 557 23.34 24.45 12.34
N ALA A 558 23.41 25.10 13.50
CA ALA A 558 24.66 25.31 14.22
C ALA A 558 25.32 23.99 14.67
N LEU A 559 24.54 22.92 14.81
CA LEU A 559 25.01 21.58 15.15
C LEU A 559 25.40 20.74 13.91
N GLY A 560 25.41 21.35 12.73
CA GLY A 560 25.81 20.69 11.48
C GLY A 560 24.70 19.87 10.81
N VAL A 561 23.44 20.02 11.25
CA VAL A 561 22.29 19.50 10.50
C VAL A 561 22.16 20.29 9.20
N SER A 562 21.90 19.60 8.08
CA SER A 562 21.75 20.28 6.80
C SER A 562 20.56 21.24 6.80
N LEU A 563 20.62 22.30 5.99
CA LEU A 563 19.55 23.29 5.89
C LEU A 563 18.20 22.64 5.57
N ASP A 564 18.21 21.70 4.64
CA ASP A 564 17.01 20.94 4.24
C ASP A 564 16.43 20.11 5.39
N GLU A 565 17.26 19.39 6.15
CA GLU A 565 16.79 18.57 7.28
C GLU A 565 16.24 19.43 8.43
N ALA A 566 16.87 20.57 8.72
CA ALA A 566 16.42 21.47 9.78
C ALA A 566 15.10 22.18 9.42
N LEU A 567 14.89 22.52 8.15
CA LEU A 567 13.64 23.09 7.64
C LEU A 567 12.51 22.04 7.58
N LEU A 568 12.82 20.79 7.23
CA LEU A 568 11.86 19.68 7.34
C LEU A 568 11.46 19.42 8.80
N GLY A 569 12.40 19.51 9.74
CA GLY A 569 12.11 19.44 11.17
C GLY A 569 11.20 20.57 11.64
N LEU A 570 11.46 21.81 11.20
CA LEU A 570 10.62 22.98 11.50
C LEU A 570 9.17 22.77 11.04
N ARG A 571 9.02 22.27 9.81
CA ARG A 571 7.73 21.95 9.19
C ARG A 571 6.93 20.97 10.06
N ASP A 572 7.55 19.86 10.45
CA ASP A 572 6.90 18.79 11.19
C ASP A 572 6.50 19.22 12.62
N ARG A 573 7.25 20.12 13.26
CA ARG A 573 6.96 20.65 14.61
C ARG A 573 5.84 21.70 14.64
N CYS A 574 5.68 22.45 13.55
CA CYS A 574 4.66 23.51 13.46
C CYS A 574 3.33 23.01 12.88
N ALA A 575 3.36 22.12 11.88
CA ALA A 575 2.18 21.55 11.20
C ALA A 575 1.19 22.63 10.73
N VAL A 576 1.71 23.63 10.01
CA VAL A 576 0.97 24.74 9.40
C VAL A 576 1.20 24.73 7.89
N GLU A 577 0.12 24.63 7.12
CA GLU A 577 0.15 24.48 5.65
C GLU A 577 0.90 25.63 4.96
N GLU A 578 0.77 26.85 5.47
CA GLU A 578 1.46 28.04 4.93
C GLU A 578 2.99 27.97 5.12
N LEU A 579 3.46 27.28 6.17
CA LEU A 579 4.88 27.06 6.42
C LEU A 579 5.44 25.96 5.50
N ASP A 580 4.63 24.97 5.11
CA ASP A 580 5.02 23.95 4.13
C ASP A 580 5.42 24.60 2.79
N ILE A 581 4.64 25.59 2.35
CA ILE A 581 4.90 26.35 1.12
C ILE A 581 6.21 27.13 1.24
N ALA A 582 6.44 27.80 2.38
CA ALA A 582 7.65 28.56 2.63
C ALA A 582 8.91 27.68 2.67
N VAL A 583 8.84 26.52 3.34
CA VAL A 583 9.93 25.54 3.44
C VAL A 583 10.24 24.91 2.08
N CYS A 584 9.22 24.45 1.35
CA CYS A 584 9.42 23.90 0.01
C CYS A 584 10.03 24.92 -0.95
N GLY A 585 9.55 26.16 -0.93
CA GLY A 585 10.09 27.21 -1.78
C GLY A 585 11.54 27.58 -1.43
N LEU A 586 11.90 27.60 -0.15
CA LEU A 586 13.28 27.84 0.30
C LEU A 586 14.23 26.73 -0.18
N THR A 587 13.89 25.46 0.03
CA THR A 587 14.69 24.32 -0.44
C THR A 587 14.81 24.28 -1.97
N MET A 588 13.76 24.66 -2.71
CA MET A 588 13.81 24.70 -4.18
C MET A 588 14.69 25.84 -4.70
N HIS A 589 14.58 27.04 -4.11
CA HIS A 589 15.36 28.21 -4.56
C HIS A 589 16.83 28.14 -4.12
N ASP A 590 17.13 27.50 -2.99
CA ASP A 590 18.50 27.22 -2.56
C ASP A 590 19.24 26.31 -3.56
N ARG A 591 18.53 25.31 -4.12
CA ARG A 591 19.11 24.36 -5.08
C ARG A 591 19.16 24.85 -6.53
N LEU A 592 18.20 25.67 -6.94
CA LEU A 592 18.02 26.06 -8.35
C LEU A 592 18.45 27.50 -8.64
N GLY A 593 18.65 28.32 -7.60
CA GLY A 593 18.87 29.76 -7.70
C GLY A 593 17.60 30.53 -8.09
N GLY A 594 17.31 31.65 -7.41
CA GLY A 594 16.17 32.50 -7.72
C GLY A 594 15.95 33.63 -6.71
N ASP A 595 14.91 34.44 -6.92
CA ASP A 595 14.58 35.59 -6.06
C ASP A 595 13.89 35.16 -4.76
N LEU A 596 14.69 34.72 -3.78
CA LEU A 596 14.23 34.36 -2.44
C LEU A 596 13.50 35.52 -1.73
N VAL A 597 13.94 36.77 -1.95
CA VAL A 597 13.35 37.96 -1.31
C VAL A 597 11.93 38.19 -1.83
N GLY A 598 11.74 38.15 -3.15
CA GLY A 598 10.42 38.24 -3.78
C GLY A 598 9.50 37.07 -3.41
N PHE A 599 10.06 35.85 -3.32
CA PHE A 599 9.33 34.66 -2.89
C PHE A 599 8.79 34.78 -1.45
N PHE A 600 9.63 35.17 -0.49
CA PHE A 600 9.21 35.32 0.91
C PHE A 600 8.17 36.43 1.10
N ARG A 601 8.29 37.55 0.37
CA ARG A 601 7.27 38.62 0.37
C ARG A 601 5.94 38.16 -0.20
N SER A 602 5.96 37.49 -1.35
CA SER A 602 4.74 36.96 -1.99
C SER A 602 4.06 35.92 -1.10
N THR A 603 4.83 35.07 -0.42
CA THR A 603 4.31 34.06 0.51
C THR A 603 3.73 34.71 1.77
N ALA A 604 4.34 35.78 2.28
CA ALA A 604 3.80 36.55 3.41
C ALA A 604 2.49 37.27 3.05
N GLU A 605 2.41 37.88 1.86
CA GLU A 605 1.20 38.52 1.33
C GLU A 605 0.07 37.51 1.15
N LEU A 606 0.37 36.33 0.58
CA LEU A 606 -0.59 35.25 0.41
C LEU A 606 -1.08 34.67 1.75
N SER A 607 -0.19 34.51 2.72
CA SER A 607 -0.54 34.07 4.08
C SER A 607 -1.46 35.09 4.76
N THR A 608 -1.15 36.38 4.65
CA THR A 608 -1.98 37.47 5.21
C THR A 608 -3.36 37.52 4.54
N ALA A 609 -3.41 37.41 3.21
CA ALA A 609 -4.68 37.40 2.46
C ALA A 609 -5.54 36.18 2.83
N ARG A 610 -4.94 34.99 2.97
CA ARG A 610 -5.64 33.78 3.43
C ARG A 610 -6.19 33.93 4.84
N ASP A 611 -5.44 34.53 5.75
CA ASP A 611 -5.89 34.74 7.12
C ASP A 611 -7.02 35.78 7.22
N ASN A 612 -6.98 36.85 6.41
CA ASN A 612 -8.09 37.80 6.32
C ASN A 612 -9.38 37.13 5.81
N VAL A 613 -9.30 36.35 4.73
CA VAL A 613 -10.47 35.60 4.20
C VAL A 613 -11.02 34.60 5.22
N ARG A 614 -10.15 33.94 6.00
CA ARG A 614 -10.59 33.04 7.08
C ARG A 614 -11.26 33.79 8.22
N GLN A 615 -10.75 34.95 8.61
CA GLN A 615 -11.38 35.79 9.62
C GLN A 615 -12.74 36.30 9.15
N GLU A 616 -12.89 36.66 7.87
CA GLU A 616 -14.18 37.02 7.26
C GLU A 616 -15.15 35.84 7.26
N LEU A 617 -14.70 34.63 6.87
CA LEU A 617 -15.51 33.41 6.93
C LEU A 617 -15.91 33.03 8.36
N TRP A 618 -15.02 33.21 9.33
CA TRP A 618 -15.30 32.98 10.75
C TRP A 618 -16.27 34.02 11.33
N ALA A 619 -16.16 35.29 10.94
CA ALA A 619 -17.11 36.33 11.30
C ALA A 619 -18.50 36.07 10.68
N ALA A 620 -18.55 35.63 9.41
CA ALA A 620 -19.78 35.28 8.71
C ALA A 620 -20.48 34.03 9.29
N SER A 621 -19.71 33.07 9.80
CA SER A 621 -20.23 31.85 10.45
C SER A 621 -20.58 32.04 11.94
N ALA A 622 -20.14 33.13 12.57
CA ALA A 622 -20.42 33.47 13.96
C ALA A 622 -21.55 34.51 14.13
N ALA A 623 -22.09 35.05 13.02
CA ALA A 623 -23.25 35.94 13.06
C ALA A 623 -24.51 35.15 13.49
N PRO A 624 -25.30 35.63 14.47
CA PRO A 624 -26.56 34.99 14.82
C PRO A 624 -27.52 35.05 13.64
N LEU A 625 -28.09 33.90 13.29
CA LEU A 625 -29.25 33.80 12.41
C LEU A 625 -30.47 34.33 13.17
N ASP A 626 -30.67 35.65 13.17
CA ASP A 626 -31.93 36.25 13.59
C ASP A 626 -32.82 36.54 12.37
N ASP A 627 -34.00 35.94 12.44
CA ASP A 627 -35.28 36.17 11.78
C ASP A 627 -35.41 36.12 10.24
N ALA A 628 -36.16 35.08 9.84
CA ALA A 628 -36.91 34.86 8.61
C ALA A 628 -37.07 36.06 7.65
N ALA A 629 -36.49 35.94 6.46
CA ALA A 629 -37.06 36.52 5.24
C ALA A 629 -36.76 35.62 4.01
N ASP A 630 -37.83 34.94 3.58
CA ASP A 630 -38.14 34.48 2.21
C ASP A 630 -37.22 33.44 1.51
N PRO A 631 -37.67 32.17 1.31
CA PRO A 631 -36.93 31.15 0.55
C PRO A 631 -37.01 31.36 -0.99
N GLY A 632 -36.94 32.61 -1.43
CA GLY A 632 -37.24 33.04 -2.80
C GLY A 632 -36.18 33.90 -3.47
N ALA A 633 -34.90 33.85 -3.09
CA ALA A 633 -33.86 34.58 -3.83
C ALA A 633 -32.44 34.06 -3.57
N VAL A 634 -32.03 32.96 -4.22
CA VAL A 634 -30.60 32.70 -4.46
C VAL A 634 -30.42 32.37 -5.94
N GLY A 635 -30.28 33.43 -6.74
CA GLY A 635 -29.79 33.33 -8.11
C GLY A 635 -28.30 33.00 -8.08
N VAL A 636 -27.95 31.80 -8.55
CA VAL A 636 -26.57 31.40 -8.79
C VAL A 636 -26.03 32.22 -9.96
N ALA A 637 -25.21 33.24 -9.67
CA ALA A 637 -24.43 33.94 -10.67
C ALA A 637 -23.18 33.11 -11.01
N VAL A 638 -23.21 32.46 -12.16
CA VAL A 638 -22.04 31.84 -12.81
C VAL A 638 -21.13 32.96 -13.34
N PRO A 639 -19.82 33.01 -13.01
CA PRO A 639 -18.93 33.99 -13.64
C PRO A 639 -18.70 33.61 -15.11
N ALA A 640 -19.08 34.52 -16.01
CA ALA A 640 -18.86 34.39 -17.44
C ALA A 640 -17.35 34.41 -17.78
N ARG A 641 -16.99 33.55 -18.72
CA ARG A 641 -15.67 33.43 -19.36
C ARG A 641 -15.14 34.79 -19.81
N HIS A 642 -13.94 35.16 -19.37
CA HIS A 642 -13.16 36.21 -20.02
C HIS A 642 -12.60 35.69 -21.35
N GLY A 643 -13.35 35.95 -22.42
CA GLY A 643 -12.88 35.95 -23.79
C GLY A 643 -13.04 37.35 -24.37
N ASP A 644 -11.90 37.95 -24.70
CA ASP A 644 -11.71 38.74 -25.92
C ASP A 644 -12.61 39.97 -26.16
N GLN A 645 -12.10 41.16 -25.84
CA GLN A 645 -12.57 42.41 -26.45
C GLN A 645 -11.54 43.56 -26.33
N ALA A 646 -10.39 43.38 -27.00
CA ALA A 646 -9.47 44.47 -27.32
C ALA A 646 -9.55 44.79 -28.83
N ALA A 647 -10.72 45.24 -29.31
CA ALA A 647 -10.84 45.84 -30.63
C ALA A 647 -12.16 46.62 -30.75
N ARG A 648 -12.13 47.94 -30.46
CA ARG A 648 -12.89 49.02 -31.12
C ARG A 648 -12.96 50.25 -30.23
N ARG A 649 -12.16 51.26 -30.56
CA ARG A 649 -12.54 52.69 -30.57
C ARG A 649 -11.37 53.51 -31.13
N ARG A 650 -11.31 53.55 -32.47
CA ARG A 650 -10.88 54.73 -33.24
C ARG A 650 -12.13 55.22 -33.98
N ARG A 651 -12.68 56.35 -33.54
CA ARG A 651 -13.39 57.36 -34.34
C ARG A 651 -13.89 58.46 -33.39
N HIS A 652 -13.47 59.68 -33.74
CA HIS A 652 -13.71 60.99 -33.14
C HIS A 652 -12.89 61.33 -31.89
#